data_AF-A0A8B8TM51-F1
#
_entry.id   AF-A0A8B8TM51-F1
#
_cell.length_a   1.000
_cell.length_b   1.000
_cell.length_c   1.000
_cell.angle_alpha   90.00
_cell.angle_beta   90.00
_cell.angle_gamma   90.00
#
_symmetry.space_group_name_H-M   'P 1'
#
loop_
_entity.id
_entity.type
_entity.pdbx_description
1 polymer ?
#
loop_
_entity_poly.entity_id
_entity_poly.type
_entity_poly.pdbx_seq_one_letter_code
_entity_poly.pdbx_strand_id
1 'polypeptide(L)'
;MAERGCPLEAVPLPPEVRESLAELELELSEGDITQKGYEKKRAKLLAHCVPLAQGVDPSLQAESRTSGSLQATAPAAKQQKPRPSNARDERFRSDVHTEAVQAALAKYKERKMPMPSKRRSVLAHAPVGACTPPADLHSAPPDVTTGLVQHQHAHRERPQLASVRGVPRGCGGSVLETAGGVPVNSRVSSKIQQLLNTLKRPKRPPLKEFFVDDFEELLEVQQPDPSQPKPEGSQMVVLKGEPPAMGTDWPPSLLAALQQWGTTQPKAPCLTALDTAGKAICTLTYGKLWSRSLKLSYTLLNKLTSKNEPLLKPGDRVALVFPNSNPVAFMVAFYGCLLAGLVPVPIEVPLTRKDAGSQQVGFLLGSCGITLALTTDACQKGLPKAQTGEVATFKGWPPLTWLLVDGKHLTKPPRDWLPPARDSGTGPAYIEYKTSKEGSTVGVAVPHASLLAQCRALTQACGFSEAETLTNVLDFKRDAGLWHGVLTSVLNRMHVVSIPYALMKANPLSWIQKVCAYKARAALVKSRDMHWSLLAQRGQRDVSLSSLRMLIVADGANPWSISSCDAFLNVFQSRGLRPEVICPCASSPEALTVAIRRPPDLGGPPPRRAVLSMSGLSHGVIRVDAEEKLSVLTVQDVGQVMPGANVCVVKVEGTPYLCKTDEVGEICVNSSATATAYYGLLGITKNVFETVPVTAGGAPVSDRPFTRTGLLGFIGPDDLVFVVGKLDGLMVVGVRRHNADDIVATALAVEPMKFVYRGR
;
A
#
# COMPACT_ATOMS: atom_id res chain seq x y z
N MET A 1 13.11 -41.09 -70.66
CA MET A 1 12.30 -40.04 -70.03
C MET A 1 13.08 -39.58 -68.79
N ALA A 2 14.01 -38.64 -68.93
CA ALA A 2 13.79 -37.21 -69.09
C ALA A 2 13.37 -36.52 -67.78
N GLU A 3 14.20 -35.56 -67.39
CA GLU A 3 14.40 -34.86 -66.12
C GLU A 3 13.23 -33.98 -65.63
N ARG A 4 13.25 -33.68 -64.31
CA ARG A 4 13.01 -32.37 -63.60
C ARG A 4 12.49 -32.68 -62.18
N GLY A 5 13.21 -32.38 -61.08
CA GLY A 5 13.46 -31.04 -60.50
C GLY A 5 12.30 -30.70 -59.55
N CYS A 6 12.42 -30.32 -58.27
CA CYS A 6 13.48 -29.76 -57.43
C CYS A 6 13.24 -30.19 -55.95
N PRO A 7 14.28 -30.15 -55.08
CA PRO A 7 14.12 -30.27 -53.64
C PRO A 7 13.48 -28.99 -53.08
N LEU A 8 12.45 -29.13 -52.23
CA LEU A 8 11.98 -28.03 -51.40
C LEU A 8 13.11 -27.68 -50.43
N GLU A 9 13.81 -26.58 -50.70
CA GLU A 9 14.77 -25.96 -49.80
C GLU A 9 14.14 -25.84 -48.40
N ALA A 10 14.76 -26.49 -47.43
CA ALA A 10 14.45 -26.31 -46.03
C ALA A 10 14.67 -24.83 -45.70
N VAL A 11 13.60 -24.09 -45.46
CA VAL A 11 13.66 -22.72 -44.96
C VAL A 11 14.60 -22.72 -43.75
N PRO A 12 15.73 -21.99 -43.78
CA PRO A 12 16.63 -21.96 -42.66
C PRO A 12 15.88 -21.36 -41.46
N LEU A 13 15.78 -22.13 -40.38
CA LEU A 13 15.16 -21.67 -39.14
C LEU A 13 15.82 -20.35 -38.69
N PRO A 14 15.04 -19.36 -38.22
CA PRO A 14 15.58 -18.10 -37.71
C PRO A 14 16.70 -18.35 -36.69
N PRO A 15 17.77 -17.53 -36.67
CA PRO A 15 18.92 -17.74 -35.80
C PRO A 15 18.54 -17.85 -34.31
N GLU A 16 17.55 -17.06 -33.88
CA GLU A 16 16.98 -17.08 -32.51
C GLU A 16 16.35 -18.45 -32.16
N VAL A 17 15.71 -19.10 -33.12
CA VAL A 17 15.09 -20.42 -32.93
C VAL A 17 16.14 -21.52 -32.93
N ARG A 18 17.20 -21.37 -33.74
CA ARG A 18 18.34 -22.30 -33.74
C ARG A 18 19.11 -22.26 -32.43
N GLU A 19 19.34 -21.07 -31.88
CA GLU A 19 20.00 -20.87 -30.58
C GLU A 19 19.13 -21.45 -29.45
N SER A 20 17.83 -21.17 -29.47
CA SER A 20 16.89 -21.75 -28.50
C SER A 20 16.79 -23.29 -28.58
N LEU A 21 16.95 -23.88 -29.76
CA LEU A 21 16.98 -25.34 -29.93
C LEU A 21 18.30 -25.95 -29.43
N ALA A 22 19.42 -25.26 -29.60
CA ALA A 22 20.72 -25.68 -29.08
C ALA A 22 20.77 -25.63 -27.54
N GLU A 23 20.21 -24.58 -26.93
CA GLU A 23 20.03 -24.51 -25.47
C GLU A 23 19.13 -25.65 -24.96
N LEU A 24 18.06 -25.96 -25.70
CA LEU A 24 17.15 -27.03 -25.33
C LEU A 24 17.80 -28.42 -25.42
N GLU A 25 18.69 -28.64 -26.39
CA GLU A 25 19.50 -29.86 -26.48
C GLU A 25 20.52 -29.96 -25.35
N LEU A 26 21.09 -28.82 -24.94
CA LEU A 26 21.96 -28.74 -23.77
C LEU A 26 21.20 -29.12 -22.49
N GLU A 27 20.01 -28.54 -22.26
CA GLU A 27 19.13 -28.88 -21.11
C GLU A 27 18.83 -30.39 -21.06
N LEU A 28 18.64 -31.04 -22.22
CA LEU A 28 18.39 -32.48 -22.30
C LEU A 28 19.65 -33.30 -21.96
N SER A 29 20.82 -32.86 -22.45
CA SER A 29 22.09 -33.53 -22.18
C SER A 29 22.54 -33.42 -20.73
N GLU A 30 22.20 -32.31 -20.06
CA GLU A 30 22.50 -32.06 -18.64
C GLU A 30 21.49 -32.75 -17.71
N GLY A 31 20.39 -33.28 -18.26
CA GLY A 31 19.34 -33.98 -17.51
C GLY A 31 18.34 -33.06 -16.81
N ASP A 32 18.39 -31.76 -17.10
CA ASP A 32 17.49 -30.73 -16.54
C ASP A 32 16.08 -30.80 -17.14
N ILE A 33 15.92 -31.49 -18.27
CA ILE A 33 14.62 -31.80 -18.88
C ILE A 33 14.51 -33.27 -19.29
N THR A 34 13.32 -33.84 -19.10
CA THR A 34 13.03 -35.19 -19.59
C THR A 34 12.88 -35.21 -21.11
N GLN A 35 13.14 -36.35 -21.78
CA GLN A 35 12.95 -36.52 -23.22
C GLN A 35 11.56 -36.03 -23.69
N LYS A 36 10.51 -36.34 -22.92
CA LYS A 36 9.13 -35.92 -23.19
C LYS A 36 8.92 -34.41 -23.02
N GLY A 37 9.64 -33.79 -22.08
CA GLY A 37 9.66 -32.33 -21.90
C GLY A 37 10.38 -31.62 -23.05
N TYR A 38 11.52 -32.16 -23.48
CA TYR A 38 12.28 -31.68 -24.63
C TYR A 38 11.44 -31.71 -25.90
N GLU A 39 10.80 -32.83 -26.22
CA GLU A 39 9.94 -32.95 -27.41
C GLU A 39 8.79 -31.93 -27.41
N LYS A 40 8.17 -31.71 -26.24
CA LYS A 40 7.07 -30.75 -26.09
C LYS A 40 7.53 -29.30 -26.26
N LYS A 41 8.68 -28.92 -25.68
CA LYS A 41 9.25 -27.57 -25.84
C LYS A 41 9.75 -27.36 -27.28
N ARG A 42 10.41 -28.34 -27.87
CA ARG A 42 10.88 -28.34 -29.27
C ARG A 42 9.74 -28.17 -30.26
N ALA A 43 8.65 -28.95 -30.10
CA ALA A 43 7.46 -28.83 -30.94
C ALA A 43 6.83 -27.44 -30.84
N LYS A 44 6.82 -26.82 -29.65
CA LYS A 44 6.30 -25.46 -29.44
C LYS A 44 7.18 -24.39 -30.10
N LEU A 45 8.50 -24.53 -30.04
CA LEU A 45 9.44 -23.63 -30.73
C LEU A 45 9.27 -23.70 -32.24
N LEU A 46 9.15 -24.92 -32.79
CA LEU A 46 8.98 -25.14 -34.22
C LEU A 46 7.58 -24.78 -34.73
N ALA A 47 6.54 -24.85 -33.89
CA ALA A 47 5.17 -24.48 -34.27
C ALA A 47 5.03 -22.99 -34.65
N HIS A 48 5.91 -22.12 -34.13
CA HIS A 48 5.94 -20.70 -34.50
C HIS A 48 6.62 -20.44 -35.85
N CYS A 49 7.23 -21.46 -36.48
CA CYS A 49 8.00 -21.35 -37.72
C CYS A 49 7.28 -21.95 -38.95
N VAL A 50 6.04 -22.45 -38.81
CA VAL A 50 5.24 -22.97 -39.94
C VAL A 50 4.14 -21.95 -40.30
N PRO A 51 4.09 -21.40 -41.53
CA PRO A 51 3.03 -20.47 -41.92
C PRO A 51 1.72 -21.23 -42.19
N LEU A 52 0.64 -20.85 -41.49
CA LEU A 52 -0.72 -21.26 -41.81
C LEU A 52 -1.17 -20.50 -43.07
N ALA A 53 -1.28 -21.22 -44.19
CA ALA A 53 -1.97 -20.76 -45.37
C ALA A 53 -3.48 -20.64 -45.07
N GLN A 54 -4.04 -19.43 -45.18
CA GLN A 54 -5.35 -19.17 -45.82
C GLN A 54 -5.59 -17.66 -45.96
N GLY A 55 -6.06 -17.28 -47.15
CA GLY A 55 -5.93 -15.96 -47.75
C GLY A 55 -6.71 -14.82 -47.11
N VAL A 56 -6.19 -13.61 -47.32
CA VAL A 56 -6.96 -12.48 -47.88
C VAL A 56 -6.01 -11.72 -48.81
N ASP A 57 -6.46 -11.50 -50.03
CA ASP A 57 -5.79 -10.83 -51.14
C ASP A 57 -5.91 -9.29 -50.99
N PRO A 58 -4.82 -8.51 -51.08
CA PRO A 58 -4.90 -7.12 -51.49
C PRO A 58 -4.09 -6.94 -52.78
N SER A 59 -4.82 -6.78 -53.87
CA SER A 59 -4.26 -6.40 -55.15
C SER A 59 -4.02 -4.89 -55.23
N LEU A 60 -3.01 -4.58 -56.04
CA LEU A 60 -2.74 -3.35 -56.78
C LEU A 60 -1.71 -2.35 -56.21
N GLN A 61 -0.54 -2.48 -56.86
CA GLN A 61 0.26 -1.42 -57.52
C GLN A 61 1.25 -0.67 -56.62
N ALA A 62 2.55 -0.99 -56.66
CA ALA A 62 3.53 -0.88 -57.74
C ALA A 62 4.16 0.51 -57.87
N GLU A 63 5.47 0.54 -57.59
CA GLU A 63 6.54 1.31 -58.27
C GLU A 63 6.49 2.86 -58.16
N SER A 64 7.58 3.63 -58.14
CA SER A 64 8.97 3.41 -58.56
C SER A 64 9.93 4.38 -57.84
N ARG A 65 11.14 3.89 -57.58
CA ARG A 65 12.48 4.52 -57.72
C ARG A 65 12.56 6.04 -58.02
N THR A 66 13.46 6.75 -57.33
CA THR A 66 14.75 7.21 -57.90
C THR A 66 15.65 7.92 -56.88
N SER A 67 16.93 7.90 -57.21
CA SER A 67 18.14 8.10 -56.42
C SER A 67 18.80 9.47 -56.58
N GLY A 68 19.68 9.80 -55.62
CA GLY A 68 20.80 10.75 -55.77
C GLY A 68 20.61 12.04 -54.97
N SER A 69 21.61 12.70 -54.37
CA SER A 69 23.05 12.49 -54.23
C SER A 69 23.53 13.41 -53.10
N LEU A 70 24.68 13.08 -52.52
CA LEU A 70 25.41 13.80 -51.47
C LEU A 70 25.90 15.19 -51.92
N GLN A 71 25.98 16.14 -50.98
CA GLN A 71 27.07 17.12 -50.94
C GLN A 71 27.34 17.60 -49.52
N ALA A 72 28.63 17.60 -49.18
CA ALA A 72 29.20 18.05 -47.92
C ALA A 72 29.88 19.40 -48.12
N THR A 73 29.82 20.27 -47.10
CA THR A 73 30.73 21.42 -46.92
C THR A 73 30.97 21.65 -45.42
N ALA A 74 32.24 21.81 -45.05
CA ALA A 74 32.75 22.17 -43.71
C ALA A 74 33.25 23.64 -43.71
N PRO A 75 33.94 24.14 -42.66
CA PRO A 75 33.40 24.53 -41.34
C PRO A 75 33.69 26.03 -41.03
N ALA A 76 33.07 26.59 -39.98
CA ALA A 76 33.44 27.91 -39.44
C ALA A 76 33.56 27.87 -37.91
N ALA A 77 34.53 28.63 -37.38
CA ALA A 77 35.11 28.46 -36.05
C ALA A 77 34.65 29.52 -35.01
N LYS A 78 34.62 29.03 -33.75
CA LYS A 78 34.84 29.71 -32.44
C LYS A 78 33.88 30.82 -31.97
N GLN A 79 33.24 30.57 -30.82
CA GLN A 79 33.36 31.40 -29.61
C GLN A 79 33.01 30.58 -28.35
N GLN A 80 33.94 30.49 -27.40
CA GLN A 80 33.79 29.88 -26.07
C GLN A 80 33.35 30.95 -25.06
N LYS A 81 32.33 30.64 -24.24
CA LYS A 81 32.08 31.26 -22.93
C LYS A 81 31.63 30.16 -21.94
N PRO A 82 31.92 30.32 -20.63
CA PRO A 82 32.06 29.20 -19.71
C PRO A 82 30.70 28.66 -19.23
N ARG A 83 30.58 27.33 -19.12
CA ARG A 83 29.47 26.64 -18.45
C ARG A 83 29.66 26.72 -16.92
N PRO A 84 28.60 26.94 -16.13
CA PRO A 84 28.65 26.65 -14.70
C PRO A 84 28.68 25.12 -14.48
N SER A 85 29.48 24.69 -13.52
CA SER A 85 29.95 23.31 -13.32
C SER A 85 28.95 22.33 -12.68
N ASN A 86 27.66 22.62 -12.61
CA ASN A 86 26.74 21.83 -11.77
C ASN A 86 26.04 20.64 -12.47
N ALA A 87 26.22 20.44 -13.79
CA ALA A 87 25.55 19.35 -14.51
C ALA A 87 26.29 18.00 -14.46
N ARG A 88 27.54 17.95 -13.96
CA ARG A 88 28.33 16.71 -13.88
C ARG A 88 28.03 15.89 -12.62
N ASP A 89 27.59 16.53 -11.54
CA ASP A 89 27.34 15.87 -10.26
C ASP A 89 26.05 15.03 -10.23
N GLU A 90 25.08 15.29 -11.12
CA GLU A 90 23.77 14.61 -11.04
C GLU A 90 23.70 13.28 -11.80
N ARG A 91 24.37 13.13 -12.95
CA ARG A 91 24.57 11.80 -13.56
C ARG A 91 25.32 10.86 -12.64
N PHE A 92 26.28 11.43 -11.90
CA PHE A 92 27.15 10.69 -11.00
C PHE A 92 26.40 9.92 -9.90
N ARG A 93 25.17 10.30 -9.49
CA ARG A 93 24.51 9.69 -8.32
C ARG A 93 23.71 8.42 -8.59
N SER A 94 23.04 8.33 -9.75
CA SER A 94 22.45 7.06 -10.21
C SER A 94 23.56 6.07 -10.58
N ASP A 95 24.61 6.59 -11.23
CA ASP A 95 25.79 5.81 -11.58
C ASP A 95 26.51 5.34 -10.31
N VAL A 96 26.62 6.15 -9.23
CA VAL A 96 27.24 5.73 -7.97
C VAL A 96 26.53 4.58 -7.28
N HIS A 97 25.19 4.50 -7.27
CA HIS A 97 24.52 3.35 -6.64
C HIS A 97 24.73 2.08 -7.50
N THR A 98 24.57 2.17 -8.83
CA THR A 98 24.85 1.05 -9.73
C THR A 98 26.33 0.64 -9.69
N GLU A 99 27.26 1.59 -9.65
CA GLU A 99 28.72 1.39 -9.50
C GLU A 99 29.06 0.80 -8.13
N ALA A 100 28.41 1.25 -7.05
CA ALA A 100 28.59 0.67 -5.71
C ALA A 100 28.14 -0.78 -5.66
N VAL A 101 26.99 -1.10 -6.26
CA VAL A 101 26.55 -2.49 -6.31
C VAL A 101 27.44 -3.32 -7.23
N GLN A 102 27.87 -2.79 -8.38
CA GLN A 102 28.82 -3.47 -9.26
C GLN A 102 30.20 -3.66 -8.61
N ALA A 103 30.70 -2.68 -7.86
CA ALA A 103 31.96 -2.76 -7.12
C ALA A 103 31.86 -3.74 -5.95
N ALA A 104 30.71 -3.80 -5.26
CA ALA A 104 30.45 -4.81 -4.24
C ALA A 104 30.40 -6.22 -4.85
N LEU A 105 29.75 -6.38 -6.00
CA LEU A 105 29.72 -7.65 -6.76
C LEU A 105 31.14 -8.04 -7.27
N ALA A 106 31.96 -7.07 -7.67
CA ALA A 106 33.35 -7.30 -8.08
C ALA A 106 34.21 -7.74 -6.90
N LYS A 107 34.13 -7.05 -5.74
CA LYS A 107 34.79 -7.47 -4.49
C LYS A 107 34.33 -8.86 -4.03
N TYR A 108 33.07 -9.22 -4.26
CA TYR A 108 32.55 -10.55 -3.96
C TYR A 108 33.15 -11.63 -4.87
N LYS A 109 33.34 -11.33 -6.17
CA LYS A 109 34.02 -12.24 -7.11
C LYS A 109 35.49 -12.48 -6.76
N GLU A 110 36.17 -11.49 -6.17
CA GLU A 110 37.56 -11.62 -5.72
C GLU A 110 37.69 -12.45 -4.43
N ARG A 111 36.66 -12.46 -3.57
CA ARG A 111 36.59 -13.35 -2.40
C ARG A 111 36.02 -14.72 -2.83
N LYS A 112 36.88 -15.62 -3.31
CA LYS A 112 36.56 -17.06 -3.38
C LYS A 112 36.34 -17.63 -1.96
N MET A 113 35.15 -17.46 -1.42
CA MET A 113 34.67 -18.29 -0.31
C MET A 113 33.91 -19.50 -0.88
N PRO A 114 33.99 -20.67 -0.24
CA PRO A 114 33.38 -21.89 -0.77
C PRO A 114 31.86 -21.73 -0.82
N MET A 115 31.27 -22.01 -1.98
CA MET A 115 29.82 -22.15 -2.13
C MET A 115 29.29 -23.26 -1.21
N PRO A 116 28.09 -23.12 -0.61
CA PRO A 116 27.44 -24.23 0.08
C PRO A 116 27.22 -25.38 -0.92
N SER A 117 27.74 -26.57 -0.59
CA SER A 117 27.70 -27.72 -1.49
C SER A 117 26.27 -28.11 -1.88
N LYS A 118 25.99 -28.26 -3.19
CA LYS A 118 24.75 -28.87 -3.70
C LYS A 118 24.72 -30.35 -3.29
N ARG A 119 24.00 -30.71 -2.22
CA ARG A 119 23.62 -32.12 -2.00
C ARG A 119 22.40 -32.47 -2.86
N ARG A 120 22.65 -33.39 -3.79
CA ARG A 120 21.74 -34.00 -4.76
C ARG A 120 20.66 -34.80 -4.03
N SER A 121 19.39 -34.43 -4.22
CA SER A 121 18.23 -35.22 -3.76
C SER A 121 18.03 -36.42 -4.70
N VAL A 122 18.13 -37.64 -4.16
CA VAL A 122 17.77 -38.87 -4.88
C VAL A 122 16.28 -39.14 -4.64
N LEU A 123 15.48 -38.97 -5.69
CA LEU A 123 14.09 -39.44 -5.77
C LEU A 123 14.09 -40.79 -6.50
N ALA A 124 13.71 -41.86 -5.80
CA ALA A 124 13.36 -43.14 -6.40
C ALA A 124 11.85 -43.17 -6.72
N HIS A 125 11.52 -43.58 -7.94
CA HIS A 125 10.16 -43.64 -8.50
C HIS A 125 9.45 -44.98 -8.21
N ALA A 126 8.18 -44.86 -7.75
CA ALA A 126 6.95 -45.60 -8.18
C ALA A 126 6.82 -47.13 -7.87
N PRO A 127 5.61 -47.76 -7.86
CA PRO A 127 4.41 -47.36 -8.60
C PRO A 127 2.99 -47.51 -7.96
N VAL A 128 2.07 -46.97 -8.76
CA VAL A 128 0.60 -46.93 -8.81
C VAL A 128 -0.16 -48.17 -8.30
N GLY A 129 -1.23 -47.94 -7.53
CA GLY A 129 -2.33 -48.88 -7.28
C GLY A 129 -3.57 -48.15 -6.75
N ALA A 130 -4.73 -48.44 -7.34
CA ALA A 130 -6.01 -47.74 -7.22
C ALA A 130 -6.67 -47.72 -5.83
N CYS A 131 -7.51 -46.70 -5.56
CA CYS A 131 -8.89 -46.77 -5.02
C CYS A 131 -9.35 -45.45 -4.33
N THR A 132 -10.50 -44.93 -4.75
CA THR A 132 -11.39 -43.96 -4.07
C THR A 132 -12.48 -44.70 -3.26
N PRO A 133 -13.36 -44.04 -2.45
CA PRO A 133 -13.20 -43.28 -1.19
C PRO A 133 -14.01 -43.92 0.00
N PRO A 134 -14.01 -43.35 1.23
CA PRO A 134 -15.22 -42.70 1.78
C PRO A 134 -14.92 -41.44 2.63
N ALA A 135 -15.67 -40.34 2.52
CA ALA A 135 -16.91 -39.96 3.23
C ALA A 135 -16.75 -39.65 4.75
N ASP A 136 -16.92 -38.35 5.04
CA ASP A 136 -17.48 -37.65 6.21
C ASP A 136 -17.21 -38.13 7.65
N LEU A 137 -16.69 -37.20 8.47
CA LEU A 137 -17.41 -36.68 9.65
C LEU A 137 -16.78 -35.38 10.16
N HIS A 138 -17.66 -34.38 10.29
CA HIS A 138 -17.42 -33.00 10.70
C HIS A 138 -17.20 -32.86 12.22
N SER A 139 -16.44 -31.82 12.61
CA SER A 139 -16.59 -31.15 13.90
C SER A 139 -16.51 -29.63 13.71
N ALA A 140 -17.57 -28.92 14.08
CA ALA A 140 -17.71 -27.47 14.07
C ALA A 140 -17.21 -26.83 15.40
N PRO A 141 -16.86 -25.52 15.43
CA PRO A 141 -16.47 -24.80 16.63
C PRO A 141 -17.66 -24.04 17.28
N PRO A 142 -17.53 -23.58 18.55
CA PRO A 142 -18.67 -23.13 19.36
C PRO A 142 -18.99 -21.63 19.22
N ASP A 143 -20.29 -21.32 19.34
CA ASP A 143 -20.88 -19.98 19.41
C ASP A 143 -20.81 -19.38 20.84
N VAL A 144 -20.66 -18.05 20.92
CA VAL A 144 -20.78 -17.27 22.16
C VAL A 144 -21.90 -16.25 21.99
N THR A 145 -22.93 -16.33 22.83
CA THR A 145 -24.04 -15.37 22.92
C THR A 145 -23.99 -14.58 24.24
N THR A 146 -24.37 -13.31 24.10
CA THR A 146 -24.50 -12.25 25.12
C THR A 146 -25.71 -12.44 26.04
N GLY A 147 -25.60 -12.00 27.30
CA GLY A 147 -26.71 -11.90 28.26
C GLY A 147 -26.57 -10.70 29.20
N LEU A 148 -27.70 -10.03 29.44
CA LEU A 148 -27.92 -8.73 30.08
C LEU A 148 -27.60 -8.64 31.59
N VAL A 149 -27.38 -7.40 32.04
CA VAL A 149 -27.30 -7.00 33.46
C VAL A 149 -28.59 -6.28 33.87
N GLN A 150 -29.16 -6.66 35.02
CA GLN A 150 -30.11 -5.86 35.78
C GLN A 150 -29.81 -6.01 37.29
N HIS A 151 -29.47 -4.88 37.92
CA HIS A 151 -29.65 -4.47 39.33
C HIS A 151 -29.80 -5.52 40.45
N GLN A 152 -28.90 -5.53 41.47
CA GLN A 152 -29.01 -4.80 42.76
C GLN A 152 -28.12 -5.40 43.89
N HIS A 153 -27.60 -4.49 44.74
CA HIS A 153 -27.15 -4.60 46.16
C HIS A 153 -26.03 -5.61 46.54
N ALA A 154 -24.80 -5.16 46.78
CA ALA A 154 -24.26 -4.58 48.04
C ALA A 154 -23.90 -5.63 49.11
N HIS A 155 -22.60 -5.92 49.28
CA HIS A 155 -21.92 -5.77 50.57
C HIS A 155 -20.38 -5.89 50.46
N ARG A 156 -19.74 -4.89 51.08
CA ARG A 156 -18.34 -4.74 51.46
C ARG A 156 -17.99 -5.88 52.44
N GLU A 157 -16.83 -6.53 52.39
CA GLU A 157 -15.64 -6.14 53.17
C GLU A 157 -14.42 -7.05 52.88
N ARG A 158 -13.24 -6.45 52.96
CA ARG A 158 -11.91 -7.09 53.09
C ARG A 158 -11.51 -6.99 54.58
N PRO A 159 -10.79 -7.95 55.17
CA PRO A 159 -9.34 -7.78 55.36
C PRO A 159 -8.54 -9.10 55.21
N GLN A 160 -7.41 -9.13 54.49
CA GLN A 160 -6.01 -8.94 54.93
C GLN A 160 -5.42 -10.02 55.88
N LEU A 161 -4.39 -10.70 55.33
CA LEU A 161 -3.10 -11.16 55.88
C LEU A 161 -3.04 -12.03 57.15
N ALA A 162 -2.50 -13.25 56.97
CA ALA A 162 -1.40 -13.75 57.79
C ALA A 162 -0.60 -14.84 57.05
N SER A 163 0.72 -14.71 57.09
CA SER A 163 1.74 -15.64 56.59
C SER A 163 2.24 -16.51 57.73
N VAL A 164 2.37 -17.83 57.57
CA VAL A 164 3.39 -18.65 58.27
C VAL A 164 3.78 -19.88 57.43
N ARG A 165 5.10 -20.11 57.32
CA ARG A 165 5.82 -21.26 56.75
C ARG A 165 5.53 -22.59 57.45
N GLY A 166 5.64 -23.70 56.71
CA GLY A 166 5.93 -25.02 57.31
C GLY A 166 5.89 -26.18 56.31
N VAL A 167 7.06 -26.60 55.82
CA VAL A 167 7.36 -27.91 55.20
C VAL A 167 7.97 -28.75 56.34
N PRO A 168 7.70 -30.07 56.53
CA PRO A 168 8.21 -31.08 55.59
C PRO A 168 7.52 -32.46 55.47
N ARG A 169 7.85 -33.10 54.34
CA ARG A 169 8.13 -34.54 54.09
C ARG A 169 7.06 -35.60 54.41
N GLY A 170 6.80 -36.47 53.43
CA GLY A 170 6.42 -37.86 53.69
C GLY A 170 5.81 -38.57 52.48
N CYS A 171 6.57 -39.50 51.88
CA CYS A 171 6.15 -40.49 50.88
C CYS A 171 4.96 -41.35 51.31
N GLY A 172 4.23 -41.89 50.32
CA GLY A 172 3.49 -43.15 50.47
C GLY A 172 2.33 -43.26 49.50
N GLY A 173 2.48 -44.09 48.47
CA GLY A 173 1.45 -44.33 47.44
C GLY A 173 0.41 -45.39 47.83
N SER A 174 -0.36 -45.78 46.79
CA SER A 174 -1.27 -46.93 46.69
C SER A 174 -2.73 -46.63 47.08
N VAL A 175 -3.66 -46.41 46.12
CA VAL A 175 -4.65 -47.40 45.58
C VAL A 175 -5.79 -47.63 46.61
N LEU A 176 -7.10 -47.57 46.36
CA LEU A 176 -8.00 -47.45 45.20
C LEU A 176 -9.38 -46.98 45.74
N GLU A 177 -10.34 -46.78 44.84
CA GLU A 177 -11.80 -47.01 44.98
C GLU A 177 -12.70 -45.81 44.67
N THR A 178 -13.26 -45.88 43.46
CA THR A 178 -14.45 -45.17 43.01
C THR A 178 -15.69 -46.05 43.22
N ALA A 179 -16.76 -45.50 43.78
CA ALA A 179 -18.05 -46.15 43.87
C ALA A 179 -18.73 -46.24 42.49
N GLY A 180 -19.07 -47.45 42.05
CA GLY A 180 -19.84 -47.71 40.83
C GLY A 180 -19.35 -48.93 40.07
N GLY A 181 -19.64 -50.14 40.58
CA GLY A 181 -19.19 -51.40 40.01
C GLY A 181 -19.89 -51.76 38.69
N VAL A 182 -19.11 -51.81 37.60
CA VAL A 182 -19.25 -52.76 36.49
C VAL A 182 -17.82 -53.12 36.01
N PRO A 183 -17.41 -54.41 36.01
CA PRO A 183 -16.06 -54.79 35.63
C PRO A 183 -15.92 -54.87 34.10
N VAL A 184 -15.23 -53.90 33.49
CA VAL A 184 -14.80 -54.01 32.09
C VAL A 184 -13.33 -54.42 32.06
N ASN A 185 -13.10 -55.72 31.88
CA ASN A 185 -11.79 -56.26 31.51
C ASN A 185 -11.44 -55.81 30.09
N SER A 186 -10.87 -54.61 29.92
CA SER A 186 -10.28 -54.21 28.64
C SER A 186 -8.91 -54.90 28.49
N ARG A 187 -8.92 -56.19 28.15
CA ARG A 187 -7.74 -56.84 27.56
C ARG A 187 -7.50 -56.17 26.21
N VAL A 188 -6.61 -55.18 26.21
CA VAL A 188 -6.12 -54.56 24.97
C VAL A 188 -5.49 -55.67 24.14
N SER A 189 -6.02 -55.91 22.94
CA SER A 189 -5.47 -56.91 22.02
C SER A 189 -3.98 -56.66 21.81
N SER A 190 -3.18 -57.71 21.76
CA SER A 190 -1.73 -57.64 21.51
C SER A 190 -1.41 -56.82 20.25
N LYS A 191 -2.30 -56.82 19.25
CA LYS A 191 -2.20 -55.97 18.05
C LYS A 191 -2.33 -54.47 18.35
N ILE A 192 -3.17 -54.06 19.28
CA ILE A 192 -3.34 -52.66 19.70
C ILE A 192 -2.13 -52.20 20.52
N GLN A 193 -1.58 -53.06 21.39
CA GLN A 193 -0.33 -52.77 22.08
C GLN A 193 0.87 -52.68 21.13
N GLN A 194 0.92 -53.51 20.08
CA GLN A 194 1.95 -53.41 19.03
C GLN A 194 1.84 -52.11 18.21
N LEU A 195 0.62 -51.66 17.92
CA LEU A 195 0.35 -50.38 17.24
C LEU A 195 0.72 -49.17 18.11
N LEU A 196 0.40 -49.21 19.40
CA LEU A 196 0.80 -48.15 20.34
C LEU A 196 2.33 -48.11 20.53
N ASN A 197 3.01 -49.25 20.51
CA ASN A 197 4.47 -49.30 20.60
C ASN A 197 5.18 -48.85 19.31
N THR A 198 4.54 -48.99 18.15
CA THR A 198 5.08 -48.48 16.86
C THR A 198 4.78 -47.01 16.61
N LEU A 199 3.73 -46.44 17.23
CA LEU A 199 3.40 -45.01 17.21
C LEU A 199 4.17 -44.18 18.26
N LYS A 200 4.71 -44.83 19.31
CA LYS A 200 5.49 -44.16 20.37
C LYS A 200 6.95 -43.84 20.02
N ARG A 201 7.45 -44.28 18.87
CA ARG A 201 8.82 -43.98 18.42
C ARG A 201 8.79 -43.17 17.13
N PRO A 202 9.19 -41.89 17.13
CA PRO A 202 9.46 -41.20 15.87
C PRO A 202 10.58 -41.95 15.15
N LYS A 203 10.33 -42.40 13.91
CA LYS A 203 11.32 -43.13 13.08
C LYS A 203 12.50 -42.24 12.63
N ARG A 204 12.54 -40.98 13.06
CA ARG A 204 13.62 -40.04 12.83
C ARG A 204 13.90 -39.31 14.14
N PRO A 205 15.17 -39.13 14.52
CA PRO A 205 15.54 -38.20 15.59
C PRO A 205 14.79 -36.86 15.39
N PRO A 206 14.32 -36.20 16.46
CA PRO A 206 13.83 -34.83 16.35
C PRO A 206 14.92 -33.96 15.69
N LEU A 207 14.51 -32.98 14.85
CA LEU A 207 15.43 -32.16 14.07
C LEU A 207 16.64 -31.66 14.87
N LYS A 208 16.41 -31.32 16.15
CA LYS A 208 17.41 -30.92 17.15
C LYS A 208 18.65 -31.82 17.21
N GLU A 209 18.51 -33.13 17.05
CA GLU A 209 19.63 -34.08 17.16
C GLU A 209 20.49 -34.16 15.90
N PHE A 210 20.03 -33.59 14.77
CA PHE A 210 20.84 -33.46 13.54
C PHE A 210 21.66 -32.16 13.49
N PHE A 211 21.36 -31.21 14.38
CA PHE A 211 21.95 -29.87 14.42
C PHE A 211 22.59 -29.58 15.78
N VAL A 212 23.03 -30.58 16.55
CA VAL A 212 23.58 -30.36 17.89
C VAL A 212 24.83 -29.47 17.82
N ASP A 213 25.68 -29.70 16.81
CA ASP A 213 26.89 -28.89 16.57
C ASP A 213 26.54 -27.45 16.13
N ASP A 214 25.50 -27.27 15.30
CA ASP A 214 25.05 -25.94 14.86
C ASP A 214 24.27 -25.19 15.96
N PHE A 215 23.58 -25.90 16.87
CA PHE A 215 22.79 -25.26 17.94
C PHE A 215 23.65 -24.76 19.09
N GLU A 216 24.75 -25.45 19.43
CA GLU A 216 25.71 -24.93 20.41
C GLU A 216 26.45 -23.71 19.86
N GLU A 217 26.78 -23.68 18.56
CA GLU A 217 27.36 -22.51 17.89
C GLU A 217 26.36 -21.33 17.74
N LEU A 218 25.05 -21.62 17.63
CA LEU A 218 23.98 -20.61 17.60
C LEU A 218 23.57 -20.08 18.99
N LEU A 219 23.96 -20.77 20.08
CA LEU A 219 23.66 -20.38 21.46
C LEU A 219 24.77 -19.58 22.13
N GLU A 220 25.92 -19.40 21.48
CA GLU A 220 26.79 -18.28 21.81
C GLU A 220 26.01 -17.00 21.54
N VAL A 221 25.45 -16.41 22.61
CA VAL A 221 24.98 -15.03 22.60
C VAL A 221 26.15 -14.22 22.08
N GLN A 222 26.14 -13.85 20.79
CA GLN A 222 27.12 -12.94 20.22
C GLN A 222 27.15 -11.74 21.13
N GLN A 223 28.23 -11.60 21.92
CA GLN A 223 28.42 -10.41 22.71
C GLN A 223 28.40 -9.25 21.71
N PRO A 224 27.50 -8.27 21.88
CA PRO A 224 27.39 -7.19 20.92
C PRO A 224 28.76 -6.54 20.80
N ASP A 225 29.28 -6.52 19.57
CA ASP A 225 30.59 -5.97 19.24
C ASP A 225 30.76 -4.62 19.96
N PRO A 226 31.79 -4.43 20.80
CA PRO A 226 32.01 -3.17 21.49
C PRO A 226 32.09 -1.96 20.55
N SER A 227 32.48 -2.19 19.28
CA SER A 227 32.54 -1.18 18.22
C SER A 227 31.19 -0.91 17.53
N GLN A 228 30.11 -1.59 17.93
CA GLN A 228 28.78 -1.40 17.38
C GLN A 228 28.35 0.07 17.56
N PRO A 229 27.89 0.75 16.48
CA PRO A 229 27.38 2.11 16.56
C PRO A 229 26.26 2.23 17.59
N LYS A 230 26.33 3.27 18.44
CA LYS A 230 25.31 3.57 19.45
C LYS A 230 24.84 5.02 19.33
N PRO A 231 23.57 5.32 19.65
CA PRO A 231 23.11 6.70 19.71
C PRO A 231 23.82 7.51 20.81
N GLU A 232 24.38 8.65 20.43
CA GLU A 232 25.18 9.56 21.26
C GLU A 232 24.52 10.92 21.44
N GLY A 233 23.51 11.24 20.61
CA GLY A 233 22.79 12.50 20.64
C GLY A 233 22.03 12.74 21.94
N SER A 234 21.56 13.98 22.08
CA SER A 234 20.60 14.34 23.12
C SER A 234 19.30 13.57 22.94
N GLN A 235 18.55 13.38 24.03
CA GLN A 235 17.17 12.94 23.92
C GLN A 235 16.39 13.94 23.07
N MET A 236 15.61 13.45 22.12
CA MET A 236 14.79 14.31 21.31
C MET A 236 13.68 14.98 22.14
N VAL A 237 13.11 16.05 21.61
CA VAL A 237 11.94 16.72 22.17
C VAL A 237 10.75 16.51 21.25
N VAL A 238 9.54 16.58 21.80
CA VAL A 238 8.30 16.57 21.01
C VAL A 238 8.29 17.78 20.08
N LEU A 239 8.28 17.52 18.78
CA LEU A 239 8.16 18.54 17.75
C LEU A 239 6.71 18.99 17.62
N LYS A 240 6.46 20.30 17.68
CA LYS A 240 5.14 20.88 17.50
C LYS A 240 5.02 21.46 16.11
N GLY A 241 3.99 21.05 15.38
CA GLY A 241 3.58 21.73 14.15
C GLY A 241 3.10 23.14 14.44
N GLU A 242 3.03 23.96 13.39
CA GLU A 242 2.45 25.30 13.48
C GLU A 242 1.02 25.27 14.04
N PRO A 243 0.57 26.32 14.74
CA PRO A 243 -0.79 26.35 15.24
C PRO A 243 -1.79 26.26 14.08
N PRO A 244 -2.92 25.57 14.27
CA PRO A 244 -4.00 25.59 13.29
C PRO A 244 -4.49 27.04 13.15
N ALA A 245 -4.74 27.48 11.92
CA ALA A 245 -5.23 28.82 11.64
C ALA A 245 -6.52 29.09 12.45
N MET A 246 -6.47 30.08 13.35
CA MET A 246 -7.61 30.54 14.13
C MET A 246 -8.28 31.72 13.41
N GLY A 247 -9.62 31.78 13.44
CA GLY A 247 -10.37 32.94 12.96
C GLY A 247 -10.66 33.01 11.45
N THR A 248 -10.35 31.97 10.68
CA THR A 248 -10.87 31.82 9.31
C THR A 248 -12.33 31.37 9.35
N ASP A 249 -13.18 31.97 8.49
CA ASP A 249 -14.59 31.58 8.27
C ASP A 249 -14.71 30.21 7.57
N TRP A 250 -13.99 29.19 8.08
CA TRP A 250 -14.07 27.86 7.55
C TRP A 250 -15.42 27.24 7.86
N PRO A 251 -16.02 26.51 6.91
CA PRO A 251 -17.26 25.79 7.16
C PRO A 251 -17.15 24.91 8.43
N PRO A 252 -18.22 24.84 9.24
CA PRO A 252 -18.22 24.08 10.50
C PRO A 252 -18.15 22.56 10.27
N SER A 253 -18.41 22.10 9.04
CA SER A 253 -18.21 20.72 8.63
C SER A 253 -18.06 20.63 7.11
N LEU A 254 -17.58 19.49 6.63
CA LEU A 254 -17.48 19.21 5.20
C LEU A 254 -18.86 19.15 4.51
N LEU A 255 -19.90 18.71 5.23
CA LEU A 255 -21.28 18.71 4.72
C LEU A 255 -21.84 20.13 4.60
N ALA A 256 -21.52 21.00 5.56
CA ALA A 256 -21.87 22.42 5.48
C ALA A 256 -21.18 23.09 4.28
N ALA A 257 -19.91 22.80 4.05
CA ALA A 257 -19.19 23.27 2.85
C ALA A 257 -19.89 22.79 1.57
N LEU A 258 -20.21 21.50 1.48
CA LEU A 258 -20.91 20.94 0.32
C LEU A 258 -22.28 21.60 0.09
N GLN A 259 -23.07 21.80 1.14
CA GLN A 259 -24.38 22.46 1.05
C GLN A 259 -24.23 23.92 0.59
N GLN A 260 -23.27 24.65 1.17
CA GLN A 260 -22.96 26.04 0.80
C GLN A 260 -22.58 26.12 -0.68
N TRP A 261 -21.61 25.34 -1.15
CA TRP A 261 -21.17 25.38 -2.55
C TRP A 261 -22.22 24.83 -3.51
N GLY A 262 -22.98 23.82 -3.09
CA GLY A 262 -24.06 23.23 -3.86
C GLY A 262 -25.24 24.17 -4.12
N THR A 263 -25.41 25.21 -3.28
CA THR A 263 -26.50 26.19 -3.38
C THR A 263 -26.02 27.53 -3.93
N THR A 264 -24.88 28.04 -3.45
CA THR A 264 -24.33 29.35 -3.87
C THR A 264 -23.58 29.28 -5.20
N GLN A 265 -22.88 28.17 -5.47
CA GLN A 265 -22.07 27.99 -6.69
C GLN A 265 -22.38 26.65 -7.41
N PRO A 266 -23.65 26.36 -7.75
CA PRO A 266 -24.08 25.05 -8.22
C PRO A 266 -23.47 24.63 -9.56
N LYS A 267 -23.01 25.60 -10.37
CA LYS A 267 -22.40 25.38 -11.68
C LYS A 267 -20.89 25.17 -11.62
N ALA A 268 -20.25 25.47 -10.49
CA ALA A 268 -18.81 25.32 -10.34
C ALA A 268 -18.40 23.84 -10.50
N PRO A 269 -17.33 23.55 -11.26
CA PRO A 269 -16.85 22.18 -11.44
C PRO A 269 -16.26 21.66 -10.13
N CYS A 270 -16.65 20.45 -9.75
CA CYS A 270 -16.14 19.77 -8.56
C CYS A 270 -15.17 18.66 -8.97
N LEU A 271 -15.59 17.77 -9.87
CA LEU A 271 -14.79 16.62 -10.30
C LEU A 271 -15.00 16.33 -11.78
N THR A 272 -13.92 16.19 -12.54
CA THR A 272 -13.92 15.70 -13.92
C THR A 272 -13.31 14.30 -13.98
N ALA A 273 -14.08 13.34 -14.50
CA ALA A 273 -13.63 11.97 -14.75
C ALA A 273 -13.23 11.81 -16.22
N LEU A 274 -12.14 11.10 -16.45
CA LEU A 274 -11.61 10.82 -17.79
C LEU A 274 -11.81 9.35 -18.19
N ASP A 275 -11.90 9.08 -19.48
CA ASP A 275 -11.83 7.73 -20.04
C ASP A 275 -10.38 7.28 -20.28
N THR A 276 -10.23 6.06 -20.81
CA THR A 276 -8.93 5.47 -21.17
C THR A 276 -8.24 6.17 -22.34
N ALA A 277 -8.93 7.01 -23.09
CA ALA A 277 -8.36 7.87 -24.13
C ALA A 277 -8.00 9.28 -23.60
N GLY A 278 -8.28 9.56 -22.33
CA GLY A 278 -8.04 10.86 -21.71
C GLY A 278 -9.06 11.93 -22.06
N LYS A 279 -10.21 11.56 -22.62
CA LYS A 279 -11.34 12.47 -22.86
C LYS A 279 -12.21 12.58 -21.61
N ALA A 280 -12.73 13.77 -21.35
CA ALA A 280 -13.66 13.98 -20.24
C ALA A 280 -14.98 13.25 -20.52
N ILE A 281 -15.32 12.26 -19.68
CA ILE A 281 -16.59 11.54 -19.72
C ILE A 281 -17.67 12.40 -19.08
N CYS A 282 -17.36 12.96 -17.91
CA CYS A 282 -18.31 13.68 -17.07
C CYS A 282 -17.60 14.70 -16.20
N THR A 283 -18.19 15.89 -16.10
CA THR A 283 -17.86 16.89 -15.09
C THR A 283 -19.02 17.00 -14.11
N LEU A 284 -18.79 16.54 -12.88
CA LEU A 284 -19.68 16.71 -11.75
C LEU A 284 -19.52 18.14 -11.22
N THR A 285 -20.62 18.89 -11.15
CA THR A 285 -20.65 20.22 -10.53
C THR A 285 -21.05 20.11 -9.06
N TYR A 286 -20.75 21.13 -8.25
CA TYR A 286 -21.15 21.15 -6.84
C TYR A 286 -22.66 21.01 -6.63
N GLY A 287 -23.48 21.65 -7.48
CA GLY A 287 -24.94 21.51 -7.41
C GLY A 287 -25.41 20.09 -7.75
N LYS A 288 -24.74 19.41 -8.69
CA LYS A 288 -25.02 18.00 -9.00
C LYS A 288 -24.55 17.05 -7.90
N LEU A 289 -23.39 17.31 -7.28
CA LEU A 289 -22.92 16.52 -6.14
C LEU A 289 -23.93 16.64 -4.99
N TRP A 290 -24.27 17.87 -4.59
CA TRP A 290 -25.25 18.13 -3.54
C TRP A 290 -26.59 17.42 -3.81
N SER A 291 -27.22 17.71 -4.96
CA SER A 291 -28.55 17.17 -5.29
C SER A 291 -28.56 15.64 -5.42
N ARG A 292 -27.53 15.02 -6.00
CA ARG A 292 -27.45 13.56 -6.14
C ARG A 292 -27.15 12.87 -4.81
N SER A 293 -26.29 13.44 -3.98
CA SER A 293 -26.01 12.92 -2.63
C SER A 293 -27.23 13.06 -1.72
N LEU A 294 -27.97 14.16 -1.81
CA LEU A 294 -29.23 14.36 -1.10
C LEU A 294 -30.28 13.31 -1.51
N LYS A 295 -30.40 13.07 -2.82
CA LYS A 295 -31.30 12.05 -3.38
C LYS A 295 -30.95 10.64 -2.91
N LEU A 296 -29.66 10.31 -2.87
CA LEU A 296 -29.19 9.03 -2.38
C LEU A 296 -29.44 8.90 -0.87
N SER A 297 -29.10 9.92 -0.09
CA SER A 297 -29.33 9.96 1.36
C SER A 297 -30.80 9.69 1.72
N TYR A 298 -31.73 10.36 1.04
CA TYR A 298 -33.16 10.12 1.19
C TYR A 298 -33.55 8.66 0.89
N THR A 299 -33.00 8.09 -0.19
CA THR A 299 -33.29 6.72 -0.59
C THR A 299 -32.78 5.73 0.46
N LEU A 300 -31.55 5.91 0.97
CA LEU A 300 -30.94 5.03 1.97
C LEU A 300 -31.73 4.99 3.29
N LEU A 301 -32.34 6.12 3.67
CA LEU A 301 -33.10 6.23 4.93
C LEU A 301 -34.56 5.81 4.82
N ASN A 302 -35.15 5.83 3.62
CA ASN A 302 -36.61 5.68 3.46
C ASN A 302 -37.04 4.52 2.54
N LYS A 303 -36.15 4.02 1.67
CA LYS A 303 -36.48 2.99 0.69
C LYS A 303 -35.31 2.03 0.49
N LEU A 304 -35.27 1.00 1.33
CA LEU A 304 -34.51 -0.21 1.03
C LEU A 304 -35.33 -1.14 0.14
N THR A 305 -34.63 -1.98 -0.62
CA THR A 305 -35.11 -2.72 -1.79
C THR A 305 -36.23 -3.73 -1.52
N SER A 306 -36.48 -4.11 -0.26
CA SER A 306 -37.54 -5.03 0.13
C SER A 306 -38.36 -4.48 1.30
N LYS A 307 -39.69 -4.70 1.29
CA LYS A 307 -40.62 -4.30 2.37
C LYS A 307 -40.29 -4.92 3.74
N ASN A 308 -39.44 -5.95 3.77
CA ASN A 308 -39.09 -6.71 4.98
C ASN A 308 -37.67 -6.41 5.52
N GLU A 309 -36.87 -5.56 4.86
CA GLU A 309 -35.54 -5.19 5.36
C GLU A 309 -35.65 -4.04 6.37
N PRO A 310 -34.95 -4.10 7.52
CA PRO A 310 -34.94 -3.01 8.48
C PRO A 310 -34.28 -1.78 7.84
N LEU A 311 -34.91 -0.62 8.00
CA LEU A 311 -34.35 0.66 7.54
C LEU A 311 -32.99 0.91 8.17
N LEU A 312 -32.06 1.45 7.37
CA LEU A 312 -30.76 1.88 7.86
C LEU A 312 -30.93 3.00 8.88
N LYS A 313 -30.12 2.96 9.93
CA LYS A 313 -30.09 3.97 10.98
C LYS A 313 -28.76 4.73 10.94
N PRO A 314 -28.72 6.00 11.37
CA PRO A 314 -27.45 6.69 11.59
C PRO A 314 -26.47 5.84 12.40
N GLY A 315 -25.21 5.82 11.96
CA GLY A 315 -24.16 4.94 12.47
C GLY A 315 -24.00 3.61 11.72
N ASP A 316 -24.99 3.21 10.90
CA ASP A 316 -24.87 2.00 10.07
C ASP A 316 -23.79 2.13 9.01
N ARG A 317 -23.04 1.04 8.82
CA ARG A 317 -21.87 0.99 7.94
C ARG A 317 -22.27 0.39 6.60
N VAL A 318 -21.78 1.00 5.53
CA VAL A 318 -22.19 0.66 4.17
C VAL A 318 -20.95 0.52 3.30
N ALA A 319 -20.81 -0.63 2.64
CA ALA A 319 -19.70 -0.86 1.73
C ALA A 319 -19.87 -0.02 0.45
N LEU A 320 -18.82 0.66 0.01
CA LEU A 320 -18.79 1.36 -1.27
C LEU A 320 -17.93 0.58 -2.26
N VAL A 321 -18.57 0.01 -3.29
CA VAL A 321 -17.93 -0.86 -4.29
C VAL A 321 -17.99 -0.18 -5.66
N PHE A 322 -16.91 0.51 -6.01
CA PHE A 322 -16.82 1.29 -7.24
C PHE A 322 -15.46 1.09 -7.94
N PRO A 323 -15.43 0.97 -9.28
CA PRO A 323 -14.17 0.84 -10.00
C PRO A 323 -13.42 2.17 -10.03
N ASN A 324 -12.10 2.10 -10.15
CA ASN A 324 -11.23 3.29 -10.26
C ASN A 324 -11.51 4.18 -11.48
N SER A 325 -12.34 3.73 -12.42
CA SER A 325 -12.81 4.53 -13.56
C SER A 325 -14.04 5.39 -13.23
N ASN A 326 -14.67 5.23 -12.07
CA ASN A 326 -15.91 5.93 -11.71
C ASN A 326 -15.82 6.72 -10.38
N PRO A 327 -14.96 7.75 -10.32
CA PRO A 327 -14.83 8.59 -9.13
C PRO A 327 -16.11 9.41 -8.85
N VAL A 328 -16.89 9.73 -9.89
CA VAL A 328 -18.13 10.53 -9.76
C VAL A 328 -19.19 9.78 -8.96
N ALA A 329 -19.46 8.51 -9.29
CA ALA A 329 -20.46 7.74 -8.55
C ALA A 329 -20.00 7.46 -7.12
N PHE A 330 -18.70 7.17 -6.93
CA PHE A 330 -18.12 7.02 -5.60
C PHE A 330 -18.30 8.28 -4.74
N MET A 331 -17.96 9.46 -5.26
CA MET A 331 -18.08 10.71 -4.51
C MET A 331 -19.53 11.00 -4.12
N VAL A 332 -20.48 10.77 -5.04
CA VAL A 332 -21.92 10.89 -4.74
C VAL A 332 -22.34 9.91 -3.63
N ALA A 333 -21.86 8.66 -3.69
CA ALA A 333 -22.16 7.64 -2.70
C ALA A 333 -21.58 7.97 -1.32
N PHE A 334 -20.32 8.38 -1.28
CA PHE A 334 -19.63 8.78 -0.04
C PHE A 334 -20.37 9.91 0.66
N TYR A 335 -20.64 11.02 -0.03
CA TYR A 335 -21.39 12.14 0.55
C TYR A 335 -22.86 11.81 0.84
N GLY A 336 -23.48 10.92 0.06
CA GLY A 336 -24.84 10.44 0.32
C GLY A 336 -24.94 9.66 1.63
N CYS A 337 -23.94 8.80 1.92
CA CYS A 337 -23.82 8.13 3.21
C CYS A 337 -23.63 9.13 4.35
N LEU A 338 -22.70 10.09 4.21
CA LEU A 338 -22.46 11.09 5.25
C LEU A 338 -23.70 11.95 5.54
N LEU A 339 -24.48 12.33 4.51
CA LEU A 339 -25.74 13.05 4.68
C LEU A 339 -26.81 12.19 5.37
N ALA A 340 -26.80 10.88 5.13
CA ALA A 340 -27.69 9.94 5.82
C ALA A 340 -27.24 9.60 7.26
N GLY A 341 -26.10 10.14 7.72
CA GLY A 341 -25.50 9.76 8.99
C GLY A 341 -24.93 8.33 9.00
N LEU A 342 -24.71 7.74 7.82
CA LEU A 342 -24.14 6.40 7.64
C LEU A 342 -22.62 6.47 7.50
N VAL A 343 -21.93 5.37 7.83
CA VAL A 343 -20.48 5.25 7.79
C VAL A 343 -20.06 4.55 6.49
N PRO A 344 -19.61 5.27 5.45
CA PRO A 344 -19.10 4.64 4.25
C PRO A 344 -17.81 3.88 4.54
N VAL A 345 -17.71 2.68 3.96
CA VAL A 345 -16.52 1.83 4.00
C VAL A 345 -16.10 1.55 2.55
N PRO A 346 -15.25 2.40 1.96
CA PRO A 346 -14.71 2.16 0.63
C PRO A 346 -13.94 0.85 0.58
N ILE A 347 -14.26 -0.03 -0.37
CA ILE A 347 -13.51 -1.27 -0.61
C ILE A 347 -13.14 -1.40 -2.09
N GLU A 348 -12.17 -2.26 -2.38
CA GLU A 348 -11.84 -2.59 -3.76
C GLU A 348 -12.90 -3.44 -4.42
N VAL A 349 -13.01 -3.30 -5.74
CA VAL A 349 -13.92 -4.10 -6.54
C VAL A 349 -13.39 -5.55 -6.56
N PRO A 350 -14.17 -6.53 -6.09
CA PRO A 350 -13.73 -7.91 -6.11
C PRO A 350 -13.72 -8.43 -7.56
N LEU A 351 -12.54 -8.82 -8.05
CA LEU A 351 -12.35 -9.25 -9.44
C LEU A 351 -12.61 -10.76 -9.63
N THR A 352 -12.42 -11.57 -8.58
CA THR A 352 -12.62 -13.02 -8.64
C THR A 352 -13.27 -13.56 -7.37
N ARG A 353 -13.91 -14.73 -7.45
CA ARG A 353 -14.60 -15.35 -6.30
C ARG A 353 -13.68 -16.05 -5.29
N LYS A 354 -12.45 -16.37 -5.68
CA LYS A 354 -11.55 -17.27 -4.93
C LYS A 354 -10.25 -16.60 -4.45
N ASP A 355 -10.16 -15.28 -4.55
CA ASP A 355 -8.96 -14.57 -4.11
C ASP A 355 -8.86 -14.57 -2.58
N ALA A 356 -7.65 -14.77 -2.05
CA ALA A 356 -7.36 -14.63 -0.63
C ALA A 356 -7.66 -13.20 -0.15
N GLY A 357 -7.35 -12.19 -0.98
CA GLY A 357 -7.68 -10.79 -0.70
C GLY A 357 -9.18 -10.55 -0.55
N SER A 358 -10.01 -11.26 -1.32
CA SER A 358 -11.47 -11.19 -1.18
C SER A 358 -11.91 -11.70 0.19
N GLN A 359 -11.35 -12.79 0.71
CA GLN A 359 -11.74 -13.32 2.03
C GLN A 359 -11.38 -12.35 3.16
N GLN A 360 -10.24 -11.67 3.06
CA GLN A 360 -9.80 -10.69 4.06
C GLN A 360 -10.71 -9.45 4.09
N VAL A 361 -11.15 -8.98 2.93
CA VAL A 361 -12.20 -7.94 2.85
C VAL A 361 -13.51 -8.47 3.47
N GLY A 362 -13.86 -9.74 3.23
CA GLY A 362 -15.03 -10.36 3.86
C GLY A 362 -15.00 -10.31 5.39
N PHE A 363 -13.85 -10.58 5.99
CA PHE A 363 -13.64 -10.44 7.43
C PHE A 363 -13.93 -9.01 7.91
N LEU A 364 -13.35 -8.00 7.25
CA LEU A 364 -13.62 -6.60 7.56
C LEU A 364 -15.11 -6.26 7.47
N LEU A 365 -15.78 -6.70 6.40
CA LEU A 365 -17.21 -6.46 6.20
C LEU A 365 -18.04 -7.08 7.31
N GLY A 366 -17.71 -8.32 7.71
CA GLY A 366 -18.31 -9.00 8.85
C GLY A 366 -18.07 -8.26 10.17
N SER A 367 -16.83 -7.84 10.46
CA SER A 367 -16.48 -7.07 11.66
C SER A 367 -17.19 -5.71 11.71
N CYS A 368 -17.44 -5.09 10.55
CA CYS A 368 -18.20 -3.85 10.45
C CYS A 368 -19.73 -4.07 10.47
N GLY A 369 -20.21 -5.31 10.55
CA GLY A 369 -21.65 -5.62 10.49
C GLY A 369 -22.31 -5.05 9.23
N ILE A 370 -21.60 -5.10 8.09
CA ILE A 370 -22.09 -4.55 6.83
C ILE A 370 -23.07 -5.54 6.20
N THR A 371 -24.26 -5.03 5.87
CA THR A 371 -25.33 -5.77 5.18
C THR A 371 -25.68 -5.15 3.83
N LEU A 372 -25.25 -3.92 3.56
CA LEU A 372 -25.54 -3.19 2.32
C LEU A 372 -24.24 -2.79 1.59
N ALA A 373 -24.20 -3.05 0.29
CA ALA A 373 -23.17 -2.57 -0.62
C ALA A 373 -23.76 -1.64 -1.69
N LEU A 374 -23.16 -0.46 -1.84
CA LEU A 374 -23.49 0.50 -2.88
C LEU A 374 -22.61 0.30 -4.10
N THR A 375 -23.22 0.29 -5.28
CA THR A 375 -22.50 0.19 -6.54
C THR A 375 -23.27 0.85 -7.69
N THR A 376 -22.77 0.76 -8.91
CA THR A 376 -23.46 1.20 -10.15
C THR A 376 -23.82 0.01 -11.02
N ASP A 377 -24.80 0.18 -11.91
CA ASP A 377 -25.23 -0.80 -12.91
C ASP A 377 -24.04 -1.33 -13.72
N ALA A 378 -23.16 -0.42 -14.17
CA ALA A 378 -21.95 -0.76 -14.90
C ALA A 378 -20.97 -1.60 -14.07
N CYS A 379 -20.75 -1.23 -12.80
CA CYS A 379 -19.89 -2.00 -11.91
C CYS A 379 -20.51 -3.37 -11.58
N GLN A 380 -21.80 -3.41 -11.26
CA GLN A 380 -22.51 -4.63 -10.91
C GLN A 380 -22.46 -5.66 -12.05
N LYS A 381 -22.53 -5.22 -13.31
CA LYS A 381 -22.36 -6.09 -14.48
C LYS A 381 -20.96 -6.69 -14.59
N GLY A 382 -19.93 -5.96 -14.15
CA GLY A 382 -18.55 -6.43 -14.12
C GLY A 382 -18.20 -7.32 -12.91
N LEU A 383 -19.03 -7.35 -11.88
CA LEU A 383 -18.82 -8.22 -10.72
C LEU A 383 -19.03 -9.70 -11.09
N PRO A 384 -18.27 -10.63 -10.49
CA PRO A 384 -18.49 -12.06 -10.63
C PRO A 384 -19.96 -12.44 -10.39
N LYS A 385 -20.55 -13.21 -11.31
CA LYS A 385 -21.97 -13.59 -11.30
C LYS A 385 -22.17 -15.05 -10.90
N ALA A 386 -23.17 -15.37 -10.08
CA ALA A 386 -23.58 -16.75 -9.80
C ALA A 386 -24.22 -17.41 -11.05
N GLN A 387 -24.49 -18.71 -10.98
CA GLN A 387 -25.23 -19.42 -12.05
C GLN A 387 -26.63 -18.82 -12.29
N THR A 388 -27.21 -18.21 -11.25
CA THR A 388 -28.50 -17.51 -11.29
C THR A 388 -28.45 -16.12 -11.93
N GLY A 389 -27.26 -15.62 -12.30
CA GLY A 389 -27.07 -14.29 -12.91
C GLY A 389 -26.94 -13.13 -11.90
N GLU A 390 -27.23 -13.37 -10.63
CA GLU A 390 -27.00 -12.40 -9.54
C GLU A 390 -25.51 -12.24 -9.21
N VAL A 391 -25.15 -11.21 -8.45
CA VAL A 391 -23.77 -11.07 -7.95
C VAL A 391 -23.44 -12.28 -7.09
N ALA A 392 -22.32 -12.93 -7.38
CA ALA A 392 -21.91 -14.12 -6.66
C ALA A 392 -21.64 -13.80 -5.19
N THR A 393 -22.00 -14.74 -4.32
CA THR A 393 -21.53 -14.73 -2.93
C THR A 393 -20.02 -14.94 -2.92
N PHE A 394 -19.32 -14.07 -2.22
CA PHE A 394 -17.88 -14.18 -2.03
C PHE A 394 -17.60 -14.97 -0.76
N LYS A 395 -16.63 -15.89 -0.82
CA LYS A 395 -16.27 -16.68 0.35
C LYS A 395 -15.82 -15.74 1.48
N GLY A 396 -16.37 -15.93 2.67
CA GLY A 396 -16.04 -15.14 3.87
C GLY A 396 -16.72 -13.78 3.94
N TRP A 397 -17.52 -13.38 2.94
CA TRP A 397 -18.30 -12.16 3.01
C TRP A 397 -19.62 -12.42 3.76
N PRO A 398 -20.13 -11.44 4.54
CA PRO A 398 -21.50 -11.48 5.02
C PRO A 398 -22.50 -11.47 3.84
N PRO A 399 -23.76 -11.87 4.05
CA PRO A 399 -24.81 -11.66 3.06
C PRO A 399 -24.97 -10.15 2.80
N LEU A 400 -24.87 -9.76 1.53
CA LEU A 400 -24.96 -8.36 1.11
C LEU A 400 -26.16 -8.13 0.20
N THR A 401 -26.97 -7.14 0.56
CA THR A 401 -27.91 -6.51 -0.34
C THR A 401 -27.16 -5.49 -1.20
N TRP A 402 -27.37 -5.54 -2.51
CA TRP A 402 -26.70 -4.65 -3.48
C TRP A 402 -27.65 -3.55 -3.91
N LEU A 403 -27.29 -2.29 -3.64
CA LEU A 403 -28.07 -1.13 -4.05
C LEU A 403 -27.36 -0.33 -5.14
N LEU A 404 -28.10 -0.07 -6.22
CA LEU A 404 -27.62 0.72 -7.35
C LEU A 404 -27.81 2.21 -7.09
N VAL A 405 -26.71 2.97 -7.12
CA VAL A 405 -26.72 4.44 -6.89
C VAL A 405 -26.98 5.26 -8.15
N ASP A 406 -27.26 4.60 -9.27
CA ASP A 406 -27.62 5.30 -10.51
C ASP A 406 -28.96 6.02 -10.36
N GLY A 407 -29.03 7.25 -10.89
CA GLY A 407 -30.14 8.17 -10.64
C GLY A 407 -31.53 7.62 -11.00
N LYS A 408 -31.62 6.61 -11.88
CA LYS A 408 -32.87 5.94 -12.29
C LYS A 408 -33.48 5.07 -11.17
N HIS A 409 -32.68 4.59 -10.23
CA HIS A 409 -33.13 3.74 -9.11
C HIS A 409 -33.40 4.53 -7.82
N LEU A 410 -32.97 5.79 -7.76
CA LEU A 410 -33.11 6.64 -6.58
C LEU A 410 -34.45 7.37 -6.56
N THR A 411 -35.01 7.55 -5.37
CA THR A 411 -36.26 8.31 -5.18
C THR A 411 -35.94 9.78 -4.94
N LYS A 412 -36.72 10.68 -5.56
CA LYS A 412 -36.58 12.13 -5.30
C LYS A 412 -37.09 12.43 -3.88
N PRO A 413 -36.33 13.16 -3.06
CA PRO A 413 -36.83 13.62 -1.77
C PRO A 413 -37.99 14.61 -1.97
N PRO A 414 -38.95 14.68 -1.03
CA PRO A 414 -39.86 15.80 -0.87
C PRO A 414 -39.10 17.13 -0.78
N ARG A 415 -39.73 18.25 -1.17
CA ARG A 415 -39.05 19.57 -1.23
C ARG A 415 -38.63 20.09 0.14
N ASP A 416 -39.39 19.73 1.16
CA ASP A 416 -39.24 20.06 2.57
C ASP A 416 -38.38 19.04 3.33
N TRP A 417 -37.98 17.95 2.69
CA TRP A 417 -37.12 16.96 3.33
C TRP A 417 -35.70 17.50 3.51
N LEU A 418 -35.22 17.45 4.74
CA LEU A 418 -33.85 17.77 5.11
C LEU A 418 -33.16 16.49 5.63
N PRO A 419 -31.85 16.35 5.39
CA PRO A 419 -31.07 15.29 6.02
C PRO A 419 -31.20 15.38 7.55
N PRO A 420 -31.19 14.24 8.26
CA PRO A 420 -31.21 14.25 9.71
C PRO A 420 -30.12 15.16 10.28
N ALA A 421 -30.51 16.01 11.24
CA ALA A 421 -29.52 16.75 12.02
C ALA A 421 -28.57 15.75 12.66
N ARG A 422 -27.28 16.00 12.53
CA ARG A 422 -26.28 15.08 13.09
C ARG A 422 -26.19 15.35 14.58
N ASP A 423 -26.51 14.35 15.38
CA ASP A 423 -26.05 14.34 16.77
C ASP A 423 -24.52 14.36 16.77
N SER A 424 -23.93 15.05 17.74
CA SER A 424 -22.49 15.15 17.97
C SER A 424 -21.86 13.83 18.44
N GLY A 425 -22.32 12.71 17.88
CA GLY A 425 -21.93 11.36 18.25
C GLY A 425 -20.44 11.11 18.03
N THR A 426 -19.89 10.24 18.86
CA THR A 426 -18.46 9.88 18.90
C THR A 426 -18.06 8.85 17.83
N GLY A 427 -18.99 8.43 16.96
CA GLY A 427 -18.75 7.41 15.95
C GLY A 427 -17.86 7.84 14.77
N PRO A 428 -17.36 6.88 13.98
CA PRO A 428 -16.56 7.16 12.80
C PRO A 428 -17.39 7.88 11.72
N ALA A 429 -16.74 8.81 11.01
CA ALA A 429 -17.26 9.39 9.77
C ALA A 429 -17.16 8.42 8.61
N TYR A 430 -16.04 7.71 8.51
CA TYR A 430 -15.81 6.66 7.52
C TYR A 430 -14.80 5.66 8.10
N ILE A 431 -14.71 4.50 7.45
CA ILE A 431 -13.70 3.49 7.78
C ILE A 431 -12.88 3.23 6.52
N GLU A 432 -11.58 3.43 6.62
CA GLU A 432 -10.63 3.14 5.56
C GLU A 432 -10.00 1.77 5.80
N TYR A 433 -9.99 0.88 4.81
CA TYR A 433 -9.39 -0.42 5.02
C TYR A 433 -7.88 -0.39 4.75
N LYS A 434 -7.12 -1.06 5.61
CA LYS A 434 -5.68 -1.30 5.48
C LYS A 434 -5.44 -2.80 5.46
N THR A 435 -4.53 -3.25 4.61
CA THR A 435 -4.05 -4.64 4.59
C THR A 435 -2.63 -4.67 5.17
N SER A 436 -2.40 -5.49 6.19
CA SER A 436 -1.09 -5.70 6.80
C SER A 436 -0.23 -6.61 5.92
N LYS A 437 1.08 -6.70 6.22
CA LYS A 437 2.02 -7.59 5.52
C LYS A 437 1.64 -9.07 5.60
N GLU A 438 1.05 -9.47 6.72
CA GLU A 438 0.53 -10.83 6.95
C GLU A 438 -0.75 -11.10 6.14
N GLY A 439 -1.24 -10.09 5.42
CA GLY A 439 -2.48 -10.13 4.65
C GLY A 439 -3.72 -9.79 5.47
N SER A 440 -3.64 -9.64 6.80
CA SER A 440 -4.81 -9.28 7.60
C SER A 440 -5.37 -7.93 7.17
N THR A 441 -6.68 -7.83 6.96
CA THR A 441 -7.33 -6.55 6.64
C THR A 441 -8.03 -5.99 7.87
N VAL A 442 -7.73 -4.73 8.18
CA VAL A 442 -8.28 -4.00 9.32
C VAL A 442 -8.99 -2.74 8.84
N GLY A 443 -10.00 -2.29 9.57
CA GLY A 443 -10.72 -1.06 9.29
C GLY A 443 -10.23 0.06 10.18
N VAL A 444 -9.61 1.10 9.61
CA VAL A 444 -9.17 2.29 10.32
C VAL A 444 -10.34 3.28 10.42
N ALA A 445 -10.83 3.49 11.63
CA ALA A 445 -11.98 4.32 11.94
C ALA A 445 -11.57 5.79 12.07
N VAL A 446 -12.10 6.65 11.19
CA VAL A 446 -11.80 8.09 11.17
C VAL A 446 -13.04 8.86 11.62
N PRO A 447 -13.05 9.53 12.78
CA PRO A 447 -14.20 10.30 13.24
C PRO A 447 -14.35 11.62 12.48
N HIS A 448 -15.52 12.24 12.62
CA HIS A 448 -15.83 13.48 11.90
C HIS A 448 -14.94 14.66 12.29
N ALA A 449 -14.56 14.73 13.58
CA ALA A 449 -13.61 15.73 14.05
C ALA A 449 -12.27 15.59 13.34
N SER A 450 -11.74 14.36 13.23
CA SER A 450 -10.48 14.09 12.52
C SER A 450 -10.56 14.36 11.04
N LEU A 451 -11.67 13.97 10.39
CA LEU A 451 -11.90 14.29 8.98
C LEU A 451 -11.82 15.80 8.73
N LEU A 452 -12.51 16.60 9.56
CA LEU A 452 -12.52 18.05 9.40
C LEU A 452 -11.17 18.67 9.76
N ALA A 453 -10.55 18.24 10.86
CA ALA A 453 -9.24 18.71 11.30
C ALA A 453 -8.17 18.44 10.23
N GLN A 454 -8.18 17.25 9.63
CA GLN A 454 -7.28 16.89 8.53
C GLN A 454 -7.49 17.78 7.31
N CYS A 455 -8.73 18.00 6.87
CA CYS A 455 -9.01 18.86 5.72
C CYS A 455 -8.51 20.30 5.96
N ARG A 456 -8.68 20.81 7.18
CA ARG A 456 -8.22 22.14 7.60
C ARG A 456 -6.69 22.23 7.63
N ALA A 457 -6.03 21.24 8.24
CA ALA A 457 -4.58 21.15 8.29
C ALA A 457 -3.97 21.06 6.87
N LEU A 458 -4.57 20.27 5.98
CA LEU A 458 -4.17 20.18 4.57
C LEU A 458 -4.41 21.49 3.81
N THR A 459 -5.54 22.16 4.06
CA THR A 459 -5.85 23.47 3.46
C THR A 459 -4.77 24.49 3.80
N GLN A 460 -4.40 24.57 5.08
CA GLN A 460 -3.35 25.46 5.57
C GLN A 460 -1.98 25.07 5.01
N ALA A 461 -1.57 23.80 5.17
CA ALA A 461 -0.24 23.33 4.77
C ALA A 461 -0.01 23.40 3.24
N CYS A 462 -1.05 23.14 2.44
CA CYS A 462 -0.95 23.19 0.98
C CYS A 462 -1.32 24.57 0.42
N GLY A 463 -1.79 25.50 1.25
CA GLY A 463 -2.35 26.78 0.83
C GLY A 463 -3.46 26.61 -0.22
N PHE A 464 -4.34 25.62 -0.06
CA PHE A 464 -5.42 25.39 -1.03
C PHE A 464 -6.37 26.59 -1.09
N SER A 465 -6.81 26.91 -2.29
CA SER A 465 -7.64 28.09 -2.57
C SER A 465 -8.87 27.73 -3.39
N GLU A 466 -9.88 28.60 -3.34
CA GLU A 466 -11.12 28.39 -4.08
C GLU A 466 -10.92 28.39 -5.59
N ALA A 467 -11.71 27.55 -6.28
CA ALA A 467 -11.66 27.38 -7.73
C ALA A 467 -10.30 26.91 -8.30
N GLU A 468 -9.40 26.47 -7.42
CA GLU A 468 -8.13 25.90 -7.83
C GLU A 468 -8.31 24.50 -8.42
N THR A 469 -7.52 24.19 -9.46
CA THR A 469 -7.55 22.88 -10.13
C THR A 469 -6.46 21.95 -9.60
N LEU A 470 -6.88 20.76 -9.17
CA LEU A 470 -6.04 19.66 -8.68
C LEU A 470 -6.10 18.47 -9.64
N THR A 471 -4.96 18.01 -10.14
CA THR A 471 -4.89 16.74 -10.89
C THR A 471 -4.63 15.59 -9.92
N ASN A 472 -5.50 14.58 -9.88
CA ASN A 472 -5.35 13.42 -8.99
C ASN A 472 -5.12 12.13 -9.79
N VAL A 473 -3.93 11.54 -9.66
CA VAL A 473 -3.57 10.23 -10.23
C VAL A 473 -3.79 9.09 -9.23
N LEU A 474 -3.95 9.42 -7.95
CA LEU A 474 -4.07 8.48 -6.85
C LEU A 474 -5.48 7.91 -6.75
N ASP A 475 -5.60 6.79 -6.05
CA ASP A 475 -6.89 6.15 -5.77
C ASP A 475 -7.74 7.06 -4.89
N PHE A 476 -8.87 7.52 -5.43
CA PHE A 476 -9.80 8.42 -4.74
C PHE A 476 -10.54 7.77 -3.57
N LYS A 477 -10.40 6.46 -3.36
CA LYS A 477 -11.09 5.71 -2.29
C LYS A 477 -10.30 5.63 -1.00
N ARG A 478 -9.01 5.97 -1.00
CA ARG A 478 -8.09 5.81 0.13
C ARG A 478 -6.97 6.85 0.15
N ASP A 479 -6.26 6.94 1.27
CA ASP A 479 -5.03 7.72 1.46
C ASP A 479 -5.14 9.15 0.89
N ALA A 480 -4.03 9.71 0.42
CA ALA A 480 -3.95 11.04 -0.15
C ALA A 480 -4.94 11.30 -1.30
N GLY A 481 -5.31 10.28 -2.08
CA GLY A 481 -6.29 10.43 -3.16
C GLY A 481 -7.69 10.76 -2.62
N LEU A 482 -8.12 10.10 -1.53
CA LEU A 482 -9.35 10.43 -0.81
C LEU A 482 -9.21 11.77 -0.07
N TRP A 483 -8.15 11.93 0.72
CA TRP A 483 -8.01 13.08 1.62
C TRP A 483 -7.92 14.41 0.89
N HIS A 484 -7.14 14.49 -0.21
CA HIS A 484 -7.04 15.71 -1.01
C HIS A 484 -8.14 15.80 -2.06
N GLY A 485 -8.41 14.71 -2.79
CA GLY A 485 -9.26 14.73 -3.98
C GLY A 485 -10.77 14.67 -3.71
N VAL A 486 -11.20 14.07 -2.62
CA VAL A 486 -12.63 13.88 -2.31
C VAL A 486 -13.06 14.72 -1.10
N LEU A 487 -12.19 14.85 -0.10
CA LEU A 487 -12.50 15.54 1.15
C LEU A 487 -12.07 17.01 1.11
N THR A 488 -10.76 17.27 1.11
CA THR A 488 -10.21 18.64 1.20
C THR A 488 -10.60 19.51 0.00
N SER A 489 -10.74 18.91 -1.19
CA SER A 489 -11.21 19.62 -2.40
C SER A 489 -12.60 20.25 -2.22
N VAL A 490 -13.53 19.56 -1.55
CA VAL A 490 -14.89 20.06 -1.31
C VAL A 490 -14.90 21.15 -0.25
N LEU A 491 -14.07 21.02 0.80
CA LEU A 491 -13.92 22.09 1.80
C LEU A 491 -13.54 23.41 1.11
N ASN A 492 -12.62 23.35 0.14
CA ASN A 492 -12.05 24.50 -0.54
C ASN A 492 -12.71 24.86 -1.88
N ARG A 493 -13.82 24.23 -2.29
CA ARG A 493 -14.44 24.47 -3.60
C ARG A 493 -13.45 24.33 -4.78
N MET A 494 -12.60 23.33 -4.73
CA MET A 494 -11.63 23.03 -5.79
C MET A 494 -12.27 22.24 -6.93
N HIS A 495 -11.59 22.23 -8.08
CA HIS A 495 -11.89 21.37 -9.22
C HIS A 495 -10.86 20.24 -9.31
N VAL A 496 -11.31 19.00 -9.18
CA VAL A 496 -10.43 17.82 -9.28
C VAL A 496 -10.54 17.20 -10.67
N VAL A 497 -9.41 16.99 -11.34
CA VAL A 497 -9.30 16.20 -12.58
C VAL A 497 -8.73 14.83 -12.22
N SER A 498 -9.58 13.81 -12.24
CA SER A 498 -9.18 12.44 -11.86
C SER A 498 -8.65 11.67 -13.07
N ILE A 499 -7.40 11.19 -12.94
CA ILE A 499 -6.69 10.43 -13.96
C ILE A 499 -6.79 8.95 -13.59
N PRO A 500 -7.59 8.12 -14.28
CA PRO A 500 -7.72 6.71 -13.93
C PRO A 500 -6.43 5.96 -14.24
N TYR A 501 -6.08 4.98 -13.40
CA TYR A 501 -4.89 4.16 -13.59
C TYR A 501 -4.86 3.42 -14.94
N ALA A 502 -6.03 3.06 -15.49
CA ALA A 502 -6.12 2.47 -16.82
C ALA A 502 -5.62 3.42 -17.93
N LEU A 503 -5.88 4.73 -17.80
CA LEU A 503 -5.32 5.74 -18.69
C LEU A 503 -3.82 5.88 -18.48
N MET A 504 -3.34 5.87 -17.24
CA MET A 504 -1.89 5.91 -16.95
C MET A 504 -1.12 4.73 -17.55
N LYS A 505 -1.73 3.54 -17.60
CA LYS A 505 -1.14 2.38 -18.27
C LYS A 505 -1.03 2.56 -19.79
N ALA A 506 -2.04 3.14 -20.42
CA ALA A 506 -2.07 3.33 -21.87
C ALA A 506 -1.24 4.55 -22.32
N ASN A 507 -1.26 5.63 -21.54
CA ASN A 507 -0.55 6.88 -21.77
C ASN A 507 -0.06 7.43 -20.43
N PRO A 508 1.17 7.07 -19.99
CA PRO A 508 1.72 7.55 -18.73
C PRO A 508 1.91 9.07 -18.65
N LEU A 509 2.04 9.74 -19.80
CA LEU A 509 2.18 11.20 -19.85
C LEU A 509 0.85 11.95 -19.65
N SER A 510 -0.28 11.23 -19.63
CA SER A 510 -1.62 11.82 -19.62
C SER A 510 -1.82 12.82 -18.49
N TRP A 511 -1.38 12.55 -17.26
CA TRP A 511 -1.58 13.49 -16.15
C TRP A 511 -0.83 14.81 -16.37
N ILE A 512 0.38 14.80 -16.95
CA ILE A 512 1.13 16.02 -17.32
C ILE A 512 0.37 16.80 -18.40
N GLN A 513 -0.15 16.09 -19.40
CA GLN A 513 -0.98 16.69 -20.44
C GLN A 513 -2.24 17.35 -19.84
N LYS A 514 -2.82 16.76 -18.78
CA LYS A 514 -3.99 17.33 -18.08
C LYS A 514 -3.63 18.47 -17.15
N VAL A 515 -2.47 18.44 -16.50
CA VAL A 515 -1.93 19.60 -15.79
C VAL A 515 -1.83 20.79 -16.75
N CYS A 516 -1.24 20.58 -17.94
CA CYS A 516 -1.13 21.61 -18.96
C CYS A 516 -2.50 22.08 -19.48
N ALA A 517 -3.38 21.15 -19.87
CA ALA A 517 -4.68 21.46 -20.49
C ALA A 517 -5.65 22.17 -19.53
N TYR A 518 -5.65 21.78 -18.25
CA TYR A 518 -6.51 22.38 -17.22
C TYR A 518 -5.82 23.49 -16.43
N LYS A 519 -4.56 23.82 -16.77
CA LYS A 519 -3.71 24.74 -16.00
C LYS A 519 -3.73 24.42 -14.50
N ALA A 520 -3.64 23.12 -14.18
CA ALA A 520 -3.70 22.66 -12.80
C ALA A 520 -2.58 23.32 -11.98
N ARG A 521 -2.94 23.77 -10.78
CA ARG A 521 -2.02 24.41 -9.84
C ARG A 521 -1.41 23.40 -8.87
N ALA A 522 -2.14 22.34 -8.59
CA ALA A 522 -1.66 21.23 -7.78
C ALA A 522 -1.81 19.88 -8.52
N ALA A 523 -0.93 18.93 -8.21
CA ALA A 523 -1.04 17.55 -8.68
C ALA A 523 -0.67 16.54 -7.58
N LEU A 524 -1.35 15.39 -7.53
CA LEU A 524 -1.10 14.27 -6.62
C LEU A 524 -0.57 13.08 -7.42
N VAL A 525 0.62 12.61 -7.05
CA VAL A 525 1.30 11.51 -7.72
C VAL A 525 2.04 10.64 -6.72
N LYS A 526 2.40 9.41 -7.14
CA LYS A 526 3.49 8.65 -6.54
C LYS A 526 4.76 8.85 -7.37
N SER A 527 5.93 8.59 -6.79
CA SER A 527 7.21 8.65 -7.51
C SER A 527 7.22 7.75 -8.76
N ARG A 528 6.54 6.60 -8.70
CA ARG A 528 6.35 5.71 -9.86
C ARG A 528 5.65 6.40 -11.03
N ASP A 529 4.63 7.22 -10.77
CA ASP A 529 3.87 7.89 -11.84
C ASP A 529 4.76 8.94 -12.55
N MET A 530 5.62 9.62 -11.79
CA MET A 530 6.66 10.51 -12.33
C MET A 530 7.66 9.74 -13.18
N HIS A 531 8.14 8.60 -12.70
CA HIS A 531 9.10 7.76 -13.42
C HIS A 531 8.51 7.24 -14.76
N TRP A 532 7.28 6.75 -14.77
CA TRP A 532 6.65 6.31 -16.02
C TRP A 532 6.45 7.45 -17.01
N SER A 533 6.13 8.65 -16.53
CA SER A 533 6.00 9.84 -17.37
C SER A 533 7.32 10.28 -17.98
N LEU A 534 8.41 10.18 -17.21
CA LEU A 534 9.77 10.41 -17.68
C LEU A 534 10.15 9.46 -18.82
N LEU A 535 9.72 8.19 -18.77
CA LEU A 535 9.96 7.23 -19.86
C LEU A 535 9.09 7.53 -21.10
N ALA A 536 7.86 7.98 -20.89
CA ALA A 536 6.88 8.24 -21.96
C ALA A 536 7.02 9.60 -22.67
N GLN A 537 7.77 10.55 -22.11
CA GLN A 537 7.83 11.94 -22.63
C GLN A 537 8.57 12.13 -23.96
N ARG A 538 9.30 11.11 -24.46
CA ARG A 538 10.15 11.25 -25.65
C ARG A 538 9.34 11.74 -26.85
N GLY A 539 9.83 12.80 -27.51
CA GLY A 539 9.18 13.40 -28.68
C GLY A 539 8.02 14.35 -28.38
N GLN A 540 7.63 14.53 -27.11
CA GLN A 540 6.52 15.41 -26.72
C GLN A 540 7.05 16.83 -26.44
N ARG A 541 6.57 17.82 -27.21
CA ARG A 541 7.03 19.22 -27.11
C ARG A 541 6.01 20.16 -26.48
N ASP A 542 4.72 19.85 -26.59
CA ASP A 542 3.62 20.77 -26.21
C ASP A 542 3.10 20.55 -24.79
N VAL A 543 3.99 20.21 -23.85
CA VAL A 543 3.63 20.04 -22.43
C VAL A 543 4.39 21.03 -21.57
N SER A 544 3.67 21.73 -20.69
CA SER A 544 4.25 22.61 -19.69
C SER A 544 3.71 22.31 -18.30
N LEU A 545 4.59 22.37 -17.30
CA LEU A 545 4.27 22.27 -15.87
C LEU A 545 4.36 23.62 -15.16
N SER A 546 4.47 24.73 -15.91
CA SER A 546 4.59 26.09 -15.36
C SER A 546 3.40 26.54 -14.50
N SER A 547 2.22 25.97 -14.72
CA SER A 547 1.04 26.27 -13.89
C SER A 547 1.14 25.67 -12.49
N LEU A 548 1.91 24.60 -12.29
CA LEU A 548 2.05 23.96 -10.99
C LEU A 548 2.74 24.90 -9.99
N ARG A 549 2.13 25.02 -8.82
CA ARG A 549 2.76 25.53 -7.61
C ARG A 549 3.07 24.43 -6.60
N MET A 550 2.41 23.27 -6.71
CA MET A 550 2.61 22.15 -5.80
C MET A 550 2.45 20.81 -6.51
N LEU A 551 3.44 19.93 -6.39
CA LEU A 551 3.43 18.55 -6.85
C LEU A 551 3.61 17.65 -5.65
N ILE A 552 2.52 17.11 -5.13
CA ILE A 552 2.51 16.30 -3.91
C ILE A 552 2.91 14.86 -4.27
N VAL A 553 4.00 14.38 -3.68
CA VAL A 553 4.52 13.03 -3.88
C VAL A 553 4.16 12.16 -2.68
N ALA A 554 3.07 11.40 -2.81
CA ALA A 554 2.42 10.68 -1.72
C ALA A 554 2.78 9.19 -1.72
N ASP A 555 4.05 8.89 -1.50
CA ASP A 555 4.54 7.52 -1.40
C ASP A 555 4.40 6.90 0.00
N GLY A 556 3.99 7.69 1.00
CA GLY A 556 3.82 7.25 2.38
C GLY A 556 5.14 7.16 3.14
N ALA A 557 5.93 6.11 2.88
CA ALA A 557 7.11 5.75 3.68
C ALA A 557 8.46 5.82 2.94
N ASN A 558 8.49 6.44 1.75
CA ASN A 558 9.34 5.93 0.67
C ASN A 558 10.69 6.65 0.41
N PRO A 559 11.82 5.91 0.43
CA PRO A 559 13.17 6.35 0.01
C PRO A 559 13.35 6.58 -1.50
N TRP A 560 12.49 6.03 -2.37
CA TRP A 560 12.62 6.11 -3.83
C TRP A 560 12.18 7.42 -4.48
N SER A 561 11.57 8.30 -3.67
CA SER A 561 11.08 9.58 -4.15
C SER A 561 12.22 10.44 -4.70
N ILE A 562 13.42 10.40 -4.11
CA ILE A 562 14.52 11.33 -4.42
C ILE A 562 15.03 11.15 -5.84
N SER A 563 15.45 9.93 -6.22
CA SER A 563 15.99 9.66 -7.56
C SER A 563 14.95 9.90 -8.65
N SER A 564 13.70 9.52 -8.39
CA SER A 564 12.58 9.78 -9.31
C SER A 564 12.28 11.28 -9.43
N CYS A 565 12.33 12.03 -8.32
CA CYS A 565 12.13 13.48 -8.32
C CYS A 565 13.25 14.19 -9.07
N ASP A 566 14.51 13.82 -8.86
CA ASP A 566 15.67 14.42 -9.54
C ASP A 566 15.64 14.14 -11.03
N ALA A 567 15.39 12.89 -11.43
CA ALA A 567 15.31 12.52 -12.84
C ALA A 567 14.13 13.22 -13.54
N PHE A 568 13.00 13.33 -12.86
CA PHE A 568 11.84 14.06 -13.36
C PHE A 568 12.12 15.56 -13.50
N LEU A 569 12.71 16.17 -12.46
CA LEU A 569 13.07 17.59 -12.45
C LEU A 569 14.03 17.92 -13.60
N ASN A 570 15.07 17.12 -13.78
CA ASN A 570 16.07 17.30 -14.85
C ASN A 570 15.45 17.39 -16.25
N VAL A 571 14.39 16.64 -16.52
CA VAL A 571 13.72 16.67 -17.82
C VAL A 571 12.69 17.79 -17.91
N PHE A 572 11.85 17.94 -16.90
CA PHE A 572 10.70 18.84 -16.95
C PHE A 572 10.98 20.27 -16.49
N GLN A 573 12.18 20.57 -15.96
CA GLN A 573 12.58 21.93 -15.63
C GLN A 573 12.57 22.84 -16.87
N SER A 574 13.07 22.33 -18.01
CA SER A 574 12.98 23.03 -19.31
C SER A 574 11.54 23.26 -19.78
N ARG A 575 10.56 22.59 -19.17
CA ARG A 575 9.12 22.68 -19.46
C ARG A 575 8.34 23.43 -18.37
N GLY A 576 9.04 24.19 -17.52
CA GLY A 576 8.46 25.08 -16.53
C GLY A 576 8.22 24.47 -15.15
N LEU A 577 8.66 23.22 -14.90
CA LEU A 577 8.66 22.67 -13.54
C LEU A 577 9.75 23.36 -12.71
N ARG A 578 9.39 23.91 -11.55
CA ARG A 578 10.36 24.51 -10.63
C ARG A 578 10.74 23.50 -9.53
N PRO A 579 12.00 23.44 -9.09
CA PRO A 579 12.43 22.48 -8.06
C PRO A 579 11.61 22.53 -6.78
N GLU A 580 11.26 23.75 -6.35
CA GLU A 580 10.56 24.00 -5.09
C GLU A 580 9.09 23.55 -5.07
N VAL A 581 8.50 23.22 -6.23
CA VAL A 581 7.13 22.71 -6.28
C VAL A 581 7.03 21.24 -5.91
N ILE A 582 8.15 20.50 -5.88
CA ILE A 582 8.16 19.07 -5.55
C ILE A 582 8.02 18.90 -4.04
N CYS A 583 6.88 18.37 -3.62
CA CYS A 583 6.42 18.33 -2.24
C CYS A 583 6.21 16.87 -1.79
N PRO A 584 7.27 16.13 -1.40
CA PRO A 584 7.09 14.84 -0.75
C PRO A 584 6.29 14.99 0.55
N CYS A 585 5.52 13.96 0.89
CA CYS A 585 4.80 13.90 2.16
C CYS A 585 4.91 12.51 2.80
N ALA A 586 4.80 12.49 4.12
CA ALA A 586 4.68 11.26 4.90
C ALA A 586 3.25 11.09 5.41
N SER A 587 2.74 9.87 5.30
CA SER A 587 1.39 9.53 5.74
C SER A 587 1.27 8.08 6.15
N SER A 588 0.36 7.81 7.06
CA SER A 588 -0.09 6.46 7.41
C SER A 588 -1.62 6.44 7.54
N PRO A 589 -2.29 5.30 7.34
CA PRO A 589 -3.74 5.22 7.54
C PRO A 589 -4.17 5.65 8.95
N GLU A 590 -3.35 5.36 9.97
CA GLU A 590 -3.64 5.64 11.38
C GLU A 590 -3.50 7.12 11.73
N ALA A 591 -2.47 7.79 11.21
CA ALA A 591 -2.19 9.20 11.51
C ALA A 591 -2.60 10.16 10.40
N LEU A 592 -3.17 9.66 9.31
CA LEU A 592 -3.43 10.40 8.08
C LEU A 592 -2.13 11.03 7.54
N THR A 593 -2.11 12.34 7.26
CA THR A 593 -0.86 13.03 6.88
C THR A 593 -0.06 13.41 8.12
N VAL A 594 1.20 12.98 8.17
CA VAL A 594 2.11 13.25 9.29
C VAL A 594 2.91 14.53 9.03
N ALA A 595 3.48 14.63 7.83
CA ALA A 595 4.30 15.75 7.41
C ALA A 595 4.20 15.96 5.90
N ILE A 596 4.38 17.20 5.44
CA ILE A 596 4.38 17.55 4.03
C ILE A 596 5.34 18.70 3.76
N ARG A 597 6.15 18.57 2.70
CA ARG A 597 6.98 19.67 2.24
C ARG A 597 6.11 20.72 1.58
N ARG A 598 6.44 21.98 1.87
CA ARG A 598 5.76 23.14 1.31
C ARG A 598 6.74 23.92 0.45
N PRO A 599 6.29 24.51 -0.66
CA PRO A 599 7.07 25.51 -1.39
C PRO A 599 7.45 26.71 -0.50
N PRO A 600 8.57 27.41 -0.76
CA PRO A 600 9.00 28.57 0.04
C PRO A 600 7.99 29.73 0.09
N ASP A 601 7.25 29.96 -0.99
CA ASP A 601 6.16 30.93 -1.07
C ASP A 601 4.98 30.60 -0.14
N LEU A 602 4.90 29.36 0.34
CA LEU A 602 3.95 28.91 1.36
C LEU A 602 4.61 28.73 2.74
N GLY A 603 5.78 29.34 2.97
CA GLY A 603 6.50 29.28 4.24
C GLY A 603 7.32 28.00 4.46
N GLY A 604 7.62 27.24 3.40
CA GLY A 604 8.47 26.07 3.47
C GLY A 604 9.98 26.39 3.54
N PRO A 605 10.77 25.73 4.40
CA PRO A 605 12.23 25.81 4.32
C PRO A 605 12.73 25.09 3.06
N PRO A 606 13.97 25.36 2.62
CA PRO A 606 14.55 24.68 1.47
C PRO A 606 14.71 23.16 1.74
N PRO A 607 14.67 22.31 0.69
CA PRO A 607 14.90 20.88 0.81
C PRO A 607 16.22 20.56 1.51
N ARG A 608 16.19 19.67 2.51
CA ARG A 608 17.36 19.11 3.16
C ARG A 608 17.56 17.66 2.74
N ARG A 609 18.81 17.34 2.43
CA ARG A 609 19.27 15.96 2.19
C ARG A 609 20.28 15.59 3.24
N ALA A 610 20.25 14.33 3.65
CA ALA A 610 21.26 13.74 4.50
C ALA A 610 21.87 12.53 3.78
N VAL A 611 23.20 12.47 3.73
CA VAL A 611 23.96 11.31 3.23
C VAL A 611 24.37 10.51 4.45
N LEU A 612 23.74 9.36 4.64
CA LEU A 612 23.81 8.59 5.87
C LEU A 612 24.60 7.30 5.67
N SER A 613 25.45 6.93 6.62
CA SER A 613 26.14 5.64 6.62
C SER A 613 25.13 4.49 6.72
N MET A 614 25.18 3.56 5.77
CA MET A 614 24.36 2.34 5.79
C MET A 614 24.73 1.43 6.97
N SER A 615 25.99 1.47 7.41
CA SER A 615 26.43 0.72 8.60
C SER A 615 25.76 1.24 9.87
N GLY A 616 25.75 2.57 10.06
CA GLY A 616 25.03 3.21 11.15
C GLY A 616 23.54 2.94 11.09
N LEU A 617 22.90 3.19 9.94
CA LEU A 617 21.46 3.00 9.74
C LEU A 617 21.02 1.57 10.04
N SER A 618 21.85 0.58 9.69
CA SER A 618 21.55 -0.83 9.98
C SER A 618 21.49 -1.14 11.49
N HIS A 619 22.04 -0.29 12.35
CA HIS A 619 21.91 -0.39 13.80
C HIS A 619 20.89 0.61 14.37
N GLY A 620 20.15 1.32 13.51
CA GLY A 620 19.22 2.38 13.90
C GLY A 620 19.93 3.68 14.32
N VAL A 621 21.17 3.89 13.91
CA VAL A 621 21.99 5.04 14.31
C VAL A 621 22.26 5.94 13.12
N ILE A 622 22.06 7.24 13.30
CA ILE A 622 22.23 8.24 12.24
C ILE A 622 23.66 8.74 12.28
N ARG A 623 24.43 8.45 11.24
CA ARG A 623 25.78 8.97 11.05
C ARG A 623 25.89 9.55 9.66
N VAL A 624 26.28 10.82 9.58
CA VAL A 624 26.56 11.47 8.30
C VAL A 624 27.90 10.97 7.80
N ASP A 625 27.94 10.53 6.56
CA ASP A 625 29.15 10.06 5.92
C ASP A 625 29.47 11.00 4.75
N ALA A 626 30.60 11.69 4.86
CA ALA A 626 31.07 12.66 3.87
C ALA A 626 32.14 12.09 2.93
N GLU A 627 32.67 10.89 3.21
CA GLU A 627 33.91 10.42 2.63
C GLU A 627 33.74 9.13 1.79
N GLU A 628 32.82 8.22 2.15
CA GLU A 628 32.61 6.97 1.41
C GLU A 628 31.41 7.02 0.44
N LYS A 629 31.66 6.99 -0.88
CA LYS A 629 30.57 7.04 -1.88
C LYS A 629 29.75 5.74 -2.00
N LEU A 630 30.25 4.60 -1.53
CA LEU A 630 29.68 3.28 -1.84
C LEU A 630 28.88 2.63 -0.68
N SER A 631 28.92 3.19 0.52
CA SER A 631 28.32 2.63 1.75
C SER A 631 27.29 3.58 2.37
N VAL A 632 26.68 4.44 1.56
CA VAL A 632 25.79 5.52 2.01
C VAL A 632 24.40 5.45 1.40
N LEU A 633 23.42 5.96 2.14
CA LEU A 633 22.05 6.20 1.68
C LEU A 633 21.75 7.69 1.74
N THR A 634 21.36 8.26 0.60
CA THR A 634 20.85 9.63 0.58
C THR A 634 19.37 9.59 0.92
N VAL A 635 18.99 10.31 1.97
CA VAL A 635 17.61 10.54 2.36
C VAL A 635 17.29 12.03 2.25
N GLN A 636 16.01 12.35 2.07
CA GLN A 636 15.52 13.70 1.90
C GLN A 636 14.32 13.90 2.82
N ASP A 637 14.17 15.11 3.36
CA ASP A 637 13.02 15.40 4.21
C ASP A 637 11.70 15.27 3.43
N VAL A 638 10.64 14.95 4.17
CA VAL A 638 9.26 15.00 3.72
C VAL A 638 8.57 16.29 4.17
N GLY A 639 9.35 17.30 4.57
CA GLY A 639 8.88 18.58 5.05
C GLY A 639 8.54 18.64 6.54
N GLN A 640 7.66 19.58 6.86
CA GLN A 640 7.28 19.92 8.22
C GLN A 640 6.05 19.13 8.68
N VAL A 641 5.97 18.96 9.99
CA VAL A 641 4.81 18.40 10.68
C VAL A 641 3.53 19.18 10.32
N MET A 642 2.41 18.45 10.21
CA MET A 642 1.11 19.06 9.92
C MET A 642 0.67 20.10 10.96
N PRO A 643 -0.05 21.16 10.55
CA PRO A 643 -0.59 22.16 11.49
C PRO A 643 -1.43 21.53 12.60
N GLY A 644 -1.19 21.92 13.84
CA GLY A 644 -1.89 21.42 15.03
C GLY A 644 -1.53 20.00 15.47
N ALA A 645 -0.50 19.38 14.88
CA ALA A 645 0.01 18.08 15.29
C ALA A 645 1.27 18.20 16.15
N ASN A 646 1.43 17.29 17.11
CA ASN A 646 2.66 17.06 17.85
C ASN A 646 3.26 15.73 17.42
N VAL A 647 4.57 15.69 17.18
CA VAL A 647 5.28 14.52 16.68
C VAL A 647 6.47 14.19 17.57
N CYS A 648 6.68 12.91 17.81
CA CYS A 648 7.90 12.41 18.44
C CYS A 648 8.35 11.11 17.77
N VAL A 649 9.57 10.69 18.06
CA VAL A 649 10.14 9.43 17.58
C VAL A 649 10.46 8.57 18.80
N VAL A 650 9.97 7.34 18.80
CA VAL A 650 10.10 6.41 19.92
C VAL A 650 10.81 5.15 19.50
N LYS A 651 11.42 4.48 20.47
CA LYS A 651 11.98 3.15 20.26
C LYS A 651 10.90 2.19 19.80
N VAL A 652 11.24 1.39 18.80
CA VAL A 652 10.30 0.49 18.12
C VAL A 652 9.83 -0.64 19.05
N GLU A 653 10.75 -1.16 19.85
CA GLU A 653 10.55 -2.33 20.72
C GLU A 653 10.46 -1.93 22.19
N GLY A 654 9.61 -2.64 22.94
CA GLY A 654 9.45 -2.43 24.37
C GLY A 654 8.65 -1.17 24.71
N THR A 655 9.01 -0.54 25.83
CA THR A 655 8.41 0.72 26.28
C THR A 655 8.75 1.84 25.28
N PRO A 656 7.78 2.70 24.90
CA PRO A 656 7.96 3.75 23.89
C PRO A 656 8.79 4.94 24.43
N TYR A 657 10.05 4.67 24.75
CA TYR A 657 11.01 5.69 25.14
C TYR A 657 11.32 6.61 23.96
N LEU A 658 11.40 7.91 24.21
CA LEU A 658 11.89 8.87 23.24
C LEU A 658 13.29 8.48 22.76
N CYS A 659 13.45 8.46 21.45
CA CYS A 659 14.74 8.26 20.80
C CYS A 659 15.70 9.42 21.08
N LYS A 660 16.99 9.16 20.89
CA LYS A 660 17.97 10.25 20.76
C LYS A 660 17.86 10.90 19.37
N THR A 661 18.37 12.12 19.25
CA THR A 661 18.35 12.90 18.00
C THR A 661 19.08 12.24 16.84
N ASP A 662 20.01 11.32 17.14
CA ASP A 662 20.76 10.52 16.19
C ASP A 662 20.32 9.05 16.15
N GLU A 663 19.08 8.76 16.56
CA GLU A 663 18.49 7.42 16.59
C GLU A 663 17.26 7.35 15.68
N VAL A 664 17.20 6.32 14.86
CA VAL A 664 16.01 5.99 14.06
C VAL A 664 15.02 5.25 14.95
N GLY A 665 13.79 5.73 14.97
CA GLY A 665 12.69 5.07 15.67
C GLY A 665 11.39 5.16 14.90
N GLU A 666 10.30 4.79 15.56
CA GLU A 666 8.97 4.94 15.00
C GLU A 666 8.42 6.35 15.27
N ILE A 667 7.90 6.98 14.22
CA ILE A 667 7.24 8.27 14.30
C ILE A 667 5.85 8.09 14.93
N CYS A 668 5.56 8.90 15.95
CA CYS A 668 4.30 8.92 16.68
C CYS A 668 3.67 10.31 16.58
N VAL A 669 2.35 10.38 16.39
CA VAL A 669 1.60 11.63 16.18
C VAL A 669 0.50 11.80 17.21
N ASN A 670 0.46 12.94 17.89
CA ASN A 670 -0.71 13.40 18.63
C ASN A 670 -1.35 14.55 17.84
N SER A 671 -2.55 14.35 17.32
CA SER A 671 -3.28 15.38 16.59
C SER A 671 -4.78 15.14 16.69
N SER A 672 -5.57 16.20 16.53
CA SER A 672 -7.02 16.05 16.29
C SER A 672 -7.32 15.43 14.92
N ALA A 673 -6.34 15.38 14.02
CA ALA A 673 -6.43 14.86 12.65
C ALA A 673 -5.96 13.39 12.51
N THR A 674 -5.88 12.60 13.58
CA THR A 674 -5.57 11.16 13.49
C THR A 674 -6.85 10.32 13.46
N ALA A 675 -6.78 9.11 12.92
CA ALA A 675 -7.80 8.11 13.17
C ALA A 675 -7.80 7.71 14.67
N THR A 676 -8.83 6.98 15.11
CA THR A 676 -9.02 6.69 16.55
C THR A 676 -9.06 5.22 16.90
N ALA A 677 -9.29 4.33 15.93
CA ALA A 677 -9.36 2.91 16.22
C ALA A 677 -9.13 2.03 14.99
N TYR A 678 -8.73 0.79 15.25
CA TYR A 678 -9.05 -0.31 14.37
C TYR A 678 -10.42 -0.85 14.77
N TYR A 679 -11.37 -0.75 13.85
CA TYR A 679 -12.77 -1.07 14.10
C TYR A 679 -12.94 -2.52 14.58
N GLY A 680 -13.59 -2.68 15.74
CA GLY A 680 -13.81 -3.99 16.36
C GLY A 680 -12.57 -4.63 17.00
N LEU A 681 -11.41 -3.97 16.99
CA LEU A 681 -10.13 -4.53 17.45
C LEU A 681 -9.53 -3.71 18.60
N LEU A 682 -10.21 -3.71 19.76
CA LEU A 682 -9.84 -2.90 20.93
C LEU A 682 -8.41 -3.16 21.43
N GLY A 683 -7.94 -4.41 21.41
CA GLY A 683 -6.61 -4.77 21.89
C GLY A 683 -5.49 -4.08 21.09
N ILE A 684 -5.56 -4.16 19.75
CA ILE A 684 -4.58 -3.51 18.87
C ILE A 684 -4.80 -1.99 18.85
N THR A 685 -6.05 -1.55 18.97
CA THR A 685 -6.40 -0.11 19.01
C THR A 685 -5.64 0.62 20.11
N LYS A 686 -5.63 0.11 21.34
CA LYS A 686 -4.92 0.76 22.45
C LYS A 686 -3.42 0.88 22.18
N ASN A 687 -2.80 -0.18 21.69
CA ASN A 687 -1.36 -0.20 21.42
C ASN A 687 -0.94 0.75 20.31
N VAL A 688 -1.85 1.10 19.39
CA VAL A 688 -1.54 1.95 18.24
C VAL A 688 -2.01 3.38 18.45
N PHE A 689 -3.26 3.60 18.85
CA PHE A 689 -3.89 4.93 18.95
C PHE A 689 -3.76 5.57 20.34
N GLU A 690 -3.46 4.78 21.38
CA GLU A 690 -3.39 5.24 22.77
C GLU A 690 -1.97 5.11 23.36
N THR A 691 -0.93 5.26 22.54
CA THR A 691 0.47 5.14 22.99
C THR A 691 0.86 6.32 23.86
N VAL A 692 1.54 6.08 24.98
CA VAL A 692 2.07 7.14 25.85
C VAL A 692 3.60 7.13 25.77
N PRO A 693 4.23 7.99 24.94
CA PRO A 693 5.68 8.10 24.91
C PRO A 693 6.22 8.59 26.24
N VAL A 694 7.41 8.11 26.60
CA VAL A 694 8.07 8.44 27.87
C VAL A 694 9.49 8.96 27.65
N THR A 695 9.94 9.85 28.53
CA THR A 695 11.33 10.33 28.59
C THR A 695 12.27 9.22 29.05
N ALA A 696 13.59 9.46 29.01
CA ALA A 696 14.57 8.46 29.45
C ALA A 696 14.41 8.11 30.94
N GLY A 697 13.87 9.04 31.75
CA GLY A 697 13.53 8.82 33.15
C GLY A 697 12.19 8.12 33.39
N GLY A 698 11.46 7.74 32.33
CA GLY A 698 10.17 7.05 32.42
C GLY A 698 8.95 7.96 32.62
N ALA A 699 9.11 9.28 32.62
CA ALA A 699 8.00 10.22 32.74
C ALA A 699 7.25 10.40 31.40
N PRO A 700 5.91 10.42 31.36
CA PRO A 700 5.14 10.71 30.16
C PRO A 700 5.52 12.05 29.53
N VAL A 701 5.62 12.09 28.20
CA VAL A 701 5.97 13.33 27.46
C VAL A 701 4.79 14.30 27.33
N SER A 702 3.58 13.82 27.57
CA SER A 702 2.30 14.51 27.33
C SER A 702 1.18 13.80 28.07
N ASP A 703 0.18 14.55 28.52
CA ASP A 703 -1.05 14.01 29.11
C ASP A 703 -1.99 13.39 28.08
N ARG A 704 -1.75 13.63 26.79
CA ARG A 704 -2.51 13.07 25.67
C ARG A 704 -1.73 11.97 24.97
N PRO A 705 -2.40 10.87 24.57
CA PRO A 705 -1.75 9.78 23.86
C PRO A 705 -1.39 10.14 22.42
N PHE A 706 -0.44 9.40 21.88
CA PHE A 706 0.03 9.47 20.50
C PHE A 706 -0.43 8.23 19.73
N THR A 707 -0.62 8.43 18.43
CA THR A 707 -0.84 7.38 17.44
C THR A 707 0.48 6.95 16.82
N ARG A 708 0.79 5.65 16.89
CA ARG A 708 1.91 4.99 16.21
C ARG A 708 1.63 4.91 14.72
N THR A 709 2.54 5.46 13.91
CA THR A 709 2.33 5.58 12.45
C THR A 709 2.80 4.35 11.67
N GLY A 710 3.62 3.49 12.27
CA GLY A 710 4.39 2.48 11.55
C GLY A 710 5.47 3.05 10.62
N LEU A 711 5.68 4.37 10.56
CA LEU A 711 6.75 4.99 9.80
C LEU A 711 8.02 5.05 10.64
N LEU A 712 9.15 4.65 10.05
CA LEU A 712 10.46 4.69 10.67
C LEU A 712 11.22 5.93 10.18
N GLY A 713 11.79 6.68 11.11
CA GLY A 713 12.39 7.96 10.77
C GLY A 713 13.03 8.68 11.93
N PHE A 714 13.34 9.95 11.71
CA PHE A 714 13.95 10.86 12.68
C PHE A 714 13.60 12.32 12.35
N ILE A 715 13.85 13.21 13.30
CA ILE A 715 13.71 14.66 13.12
C ILE A 715 15.11 15.23 12.86
N GLY A 716 15.29 15.85 11.70
CA GLY A 716 16.55 16.47 11.30
C GLY A 716 16.60 17.96 11.63
N PRO A 717 17.63 18.67 11.14
CA PRO A 717 17.75 20.13 11.26
C PRO A 717 16.52 20.86 10.68
N ASP A 718 16.26 22.07 11.17
CA ASP A 718 15.10 22.90 10.80
C ASP A 718 13.74 22.23 11.08
N ASP A 719 13.70 21.32 12.06
CA ASP A 719 12.50 20.57 12.45
C ASP A 719 11.86 19.75 11.31
N LEU A 720 12.70 19.30 10.38
CA LEU A 720 12.26 18.56 9.22
C LEU A 720 12.16 17.06 9.50
N VAL A 721 11.06 16.45 9.04
CA VAL A 721 10.82 15.02 9.22
C VAL A 721 11.54 14.24 8.12
N PHE A 722 12.32 13.25 8.51
CA PHE A 722 12.95 12.29 7.61
C PHE A 722 12.32 10.92 7.82
N VAL A 723 11.84 10.31 6.73
CA VAL A 723 11.33 8.94 6.74
C VAL A 723 12.32 8.05 6.01
N VAL A 724 12.76 6.99 6.68
CA VAL A 724 13.75 6.04 6.18
C VAL A 724 13.15 4.64 5.97
N GLY A 725 11.85 4.47 6.28
CA GLY A 725 11.13 3.24 5.99
C GLY A 725 9.84 3.10 6.77
N LYS A 726 9.37 1.87 6.85
CA LYS A 726 8.15 1.46 7.56
C LYS A 726 8.38 0.16 8.33
N LEU A 727 7.66 0.00 9.44
CA LEU A 727 7.76 -1.13 10.35
C LEU A 727 7.38 -2.45 9.66
N ASP A 728 6.30 -2.47 8.88
CA ASP A 728 5.88 -3.66 8.11
C ASP A 728 6.99 -4.11 7.12
N GLY A 729 7.78 -3.17 6.61
CA GLY A 729 8.90 -3.42 5.70
C GLY A 729 10.22 -3.74 6.40
N LEU A 730 10.28 -3.69 7.74
CA LEU A 730 11.52 -3.88 8.47
C LEU A 730 11.90 -5.36 8.54
N MET A 731 13.11 -5.68 8.13
CA MET A 731 13.73 -7.00 8.24
C MET A 731 14.89 -6.92 9.25
N VAL A 732 15.03 -7.94 10.08
CA VAL A 732 16.13 -8.05 11.04
C VAL A 732 16.94 -9.29 10.72
N VAL A 733 18.24 -9.11 10.49
CA VAL A 733 19.21 -10.19 10.23
C VAL A 733 20.35 -10.05 11.22
N GLY A 734 20.46 -11.01 12.15
CA GLY A 734 21.30 -10.84 13.34
C GLY A 734 20.82 -9.65 14.16
N VAL A 735 21.71 -8.69 14.42
CA VAL A 735 21.40 -7.42 15.11
C VAL A 735 21.12 -6.25 14.15
N ARG A 736 21.17 -6.49 12.83
CA ARG A 736 21.05 -5.45 11.81
C ARG A 736 19.64 -5.36 11.26
N ARG A 737 19.17 -4.13 11.10
CA ARG A 737 17.86 -3.75 10.58
C ARG A 737 18.02 -3.28 9.14
N HIS A 738 17.16 -3.79 8.26
CA HIS A 738 17.15 -3.48 6.84
C HIS A 738 15.71 -3.20 6.39
N ASN A 739 15.48 -2.12 5.66
CA ASN A 739 14.16 -1.94 5.04
C ASN A 739 14.07 -2.77 3.76
N ALA A 740 12.94 -3.46 3.57
CA ALA A 740 12.68 -4.21 2.35
C ALA A 740 12.73 -3.31 1.11
N ASP A 741 12.29 -2.06 1.21
CA ASP A 741 12.30 -1.12 0.08
C ASP A 741 13.74 -0.78 -0.37
N ASP A 742 14.72 -0.74 0.55
CA ASP A 742 16.15 -0.53 0.24
C ASP A 742 16.79 -1.77 -0.42
N ILE A 743 16.36 -2.97 0.01
CA ILE A 743 16.83 -4.23 -0.60
C ILE A 743 16.31 -4.34 -2.02
N VAL A 744 15.02 -4.04 -2.23
CA VAL A 744 14.44 -3.96 -3.57
C VAL A 744 15.20 -2.92 -4.39
N ALA A 745 15.66 -1.82 -3.78
CA ALA A 745 16.45 -0.81 -4.47
C ALA A 745 17.77 -1.28 -5.00
N THR A 746 18.51 -1.93 -4.13
CA THR A 746 19.78 -2.55 -4.47
C THR A 746 19.62 -3.54 -5.61
N ALA A 747 18.55 -4.37 -5.60
CA ALA A 747 18.30 -5.33 -6.66
C ALA A 747 17.95 -4.67 -8.01
N LEU A 748 17.11 -3.64 -7.99
CA LEU A 748 16.71 -2.92 -9.21
C LEU A 748 17.88 -2.15 -9.86
N ALA A 749 18.86 -1.71 -9.06
CA ALA A 749 20.04 -1.00 -9.56
C ALA A 749 20.99 -1.89 -10.38
N VAL A 750 20.96 -3.21 -10.17
CA VAL A 750 21.82 -4.17 -10.89
C VAL A 750 21.22 -4.58 -12.24
N GLU A 751 19.93 -4.87 -12.28
CA GLU A 751 19.27 -5.37 -13.49
C GLU A 751 17.90 -4.69 -13.72
N PRO A 752 17.89 -3.42 -14.20
CA PRO A 752 16.68 -2.61 -14.26
C PRO A 752 15.56 -3.21 -15.13
N MET A 753 15.92 -3.99 -16.16
CA MET A 753 15.00 -4.39 -17.24
C MET A 753 14.20 -5.67 -16.96
N LYS A 754 14.59 -6.50 -15.98
CA LYS A 754 13.87 -7.77 -15.70
C LYS A 754 12.78 -7.67 -14.62
N PHE A 755 12.86 -6.67 -13.73
CA PHE A 755 12.02 -6.62 -12.51
C PHE A 755 10.86 -5.61 -12.56
N VAL A 756 10.86 -4.68 -13.51
CA VAL A 756 9.85 -3.60 -13.61
C VAL A 756 8.42 -4.11 -13.89
N TYR A 757 8.24 -5.38 -14.27
CA TYR A 757 6.95 -5.91 -14.73
C TYR A 757 6.05 -6.58 -13.69
N ARG A 758 6.43 -6.66 -12.42
CA ARG A 758 5.56 -7.31 -11.40
C ARG A 758 5.10 -6.35 -10.32
N GLY A 759 4.30 -5.38 -10.74
CA GLY A 759 3.32 -4.76 -9.85
C GLY A 759 2.27 -5.80 -9.45
N ARG A 760 2.50 -6.43 -8.30
CA ARG A 760 1.43 -6.79 -7.37
C ARG A 760 1.71 -6.10 -6.06
#